data_AF-A0A822RDK3-F1
#
_entry.id   AF-A0A822RDK3-F1
#
_cell.length_a   1.000
_cell.length_b   1.000
_cell.length_c   1.000
_cell.angle_alpha   90.00
_cell.angle_beta   90.00
_cell.angle_gamma   90.00
#
_symmetry.space_group_name_H-M   'P 1'
#
loop_
_entity.id
_entity.type
_entity.pdbx_description
1 polymer ?
#
loop_
_entity_poly.entity_id
_entity_poly.type
_entity_poly.pdbx_seq_one_letter_code
_entity_poly.pdbx_strand_id
1 'polypeptide(L)'
;MMGLAYLNQYYGFKYDKLSIKDIMMFKPDFYGKNVNILDFLIKIGSSERNVKGDRTLEAYRETIGGTIGINELNGFLHYNMKLLTNHTDINDWFKKAIEKNAYVVEQPSTNPAFANKKYRLYEGINNGQHGRMILPLLNLKNAHLFMISTYNTISFSSFEKYNKNTEEEREAFKKEINLRAKEQVNYLDFWSRLATDNVRDKLLKSQNVVPTPVWDNHNAPGGWPDRFGHRNGKPDYNPVREFFGRIGKYHPYQYGYGAYAYIFAAPQPMDSVYFVMTDLISDFGTSAFTHETTHVNDRMVYYGGHWHRQGTDLEAFAQGMLQTPSVSNPNGEYGALGLNMAYHRENDGNQWYNYNPDKLQTREDIDRYMKNYNEALMMLDYVEADAVIPKLNGDNSKWFKKIDREIRRPMDRNKLSAPHQWDKVRDLTDAERTTPLNSIDDLVNNNFMTIHGNPGNGRYRPEDFTPKSAYVNVNMMAGIYGGNTSDGAPGSLSFKHNAFRMWGYYGYENGFISYVSNKYKAEADKNNHGLLSDKLIITKVSKGNFSTLEEWKRHWYEEVLAKAKKGFEAIDIDGVHISNYDELRTLFAEAVQKDLDGMSDPKIKNHFKNTVDLKSKIFKALLKNTDGFFNPLFKKDI
;
A
#
# COMPACT_ATOMS: atom_id res chain seq x y z
N MET A 1 -5.22 44.80 19.37
CA MET A 1 -4.27 44.45 18.29
C MET A 1 -4.31 42.97 17.91
N MET A 2 -4.13 42.01 18.83
CA MET A 2 -4.13 40.58 18.49
C MET A 2 -5.42 40.10 17.80
N GLY A 3 -6.60 40.53 18.27
CA GLY A 3 -7.88 40.17 17.63
C GLY A 3 -7.99 40.66 16.18
N LEU A 4 -7.49 41.88 15.90
CA LEU A 4 -7.42 42.42 14.54
C LEU A 4 -6.48 41.61 13.64
N ALA A 5 -5.30 41.25 14.16
CA ALA A 5 -4.34 40.43 13.43
C ALA A 5 -4.94 39.05 13.11
N TYR A 6 -5.66 38.43 14.05
CA TYR A 6 -6.32 37.16 13.87
C TYR A 6 -7.43 37.21 12.80
N LEU A 7 -8.32 38.21 12.86
CA LEU A 7 -9.34 38.42 11.84
C LEU A 7 -8.73 38.66 10.45
N ASN A 8 -7.68 39.47 10.38
CA ASN A 8 -6.97 39.72 9.13
C ASN A 8 -6.29 38.47 8.57
N GLN A 9 -5.94 37.51 9.44
CA GLN A 9 -5.24 36.30 9.05
C GLN A 9 -6.18 35.18 8.59
N TYR A 10 -7.33 35.01 9.24
CA TYR A 10 -8.21 33.85 9.03
C TYR A 10 -9.59 34.20 8.46
N TYR A 11 -9.96 35.47 8.38
CA TYR A 11 -11.28 35.90 7.93
C TYR A 11 -11.22 36.88 6.75
N GLY A 12 -10.05 37.05 6.12
CA GLY A 12 -9.82 37.92 4.96
C GLY A 12 -10.42 37.41 3.64
N PHE A 13 -11.00 36.22 3.63
CA PHE A 13 -11.68 35.65 2.47
C PHE A 13 -12.98 36.37 2.12
N LYS A 14 -13.41 36.20 0.87
CA LYS A 14 -14.55 36.93 0.30
C LYS A 14 -15.63 35.98 -0.19
N TYR A 15 -16.87 36.44 -0.10
CA TYR A 15 -17.98 35.95 -0.90
C TYR A 15 -18.21 36.95 -2.02
N ASP A 16 -17.80 36.58 -3.23
CA ASP A 16 -17.68 37.48 -4.38
C ASP A 16 -16.87 38.75 -4.04
N LYS A 17 -17.55 39.90 -3.88
CA LYS A 17 -16.91 41.18 -3.57
C LYS A 17 -16.82 41.47 -2.07
N LEU A 18 -17.63 40.81 -1.25
CA LEU A 18 -17.78 41.14 0.18
C LEU A 18 -16.78 40.38 1.05
N SER A 19 -16.03 41.13 1.87
CA SER A 19 -14.99 40.62 2.76
C SER A 19 -15.56 40.28 4.13
N ILE A 20 -15.40 39.03 4.59
CA ILE A 20 -15.87 38.62 5.92
C ILE A 20 -15.15 39.38 7.03
N LYS A 21 -13.86 39.66 6.84
CA LYS A 21 -13.07 40.49 7.76
C LYS A 21 -13.72 41.85 7.96
N ASP A 22 -14.16 42.49 6.88
CA ASP A 22 -14.74 43.84 6.96
C ASP A 22 -16.10 43.81 7.66
N ILE A 23 -16.92 42.78 7.42
CA ILE A 23 -18.15 42.55 8.20
C ILE A 23 -17.82 42.39 9.69
N MET A 24 -16.86 41.52 10.03
CA MET A 24 -16.50 41.25 11.43
C MET A 24 -15.84 42.46 12.12
N MET A 25 -15.14 43.31 11.38
CA MET A 25 -14.45 44.48 11.92
C MET A 25 -15.36 45.71 12.08
N PHE A 26 -16.37 45.88 11.21
CA PHE A 26 -17.16 47.12 11.16
C PHE A 26 -18.66 46.93 11.44
N LYS A 27 -19.19 45.72 11.20
CA LYS A 27 -20.61 45.39 11.35
C LYS A 27 -20.82 43.97 11.92
N PRO A 28 -20.30 43.66 13.13
CA PRO A 28 -20.53 42.36 13.75
C PRO A 28 -22.01 42.11 14.09
N ASP A 29 -22.82 43.18 14.09
CA ASP A 29 -24.28 43.16 14.23
C ASP A 29 -25.04 42.74 12.96
N PHE A 30 -24.33 42.55 11.84
CA PHE A 30 -24.88 42.08 10.55
C PHE A 30 -25.73 40.81 10.68
N TYR A 31 -25.45 39.97 11.68
CA TYR A 31 -26.17 38.71 11.94
C TYR A 31 -27.33 38.86 12.94
N GLY A 32 -27.78 40.08 13.23
CA GLY A 32 -28.95 40.37 14.06
C GLY A 32 -28.70 40.34 15.57
N LYS A 33 -27.44 40.28 16.01
CA LYS A 33 -27.06 40.42 17.42
C LYS A 33 -26.48 41.82 17.66
N ASN A 34 -26.90 42.49 18.72
CA ASN A 34 -26.28 43.75 19.10
C ASN A 34 -24.90 43.46 19.72
N VAL A 35 -23.84 43.69 18.95
CA VAL A 35 -22.45 43.38 19.33
C VAL A 35 -21.62 44.66 19.37
N ASN A 36 -21.03 44.97 20.52
CA ASN A 36 -20.03 46.04 20.63
C ASN A 36 -18.72 45.60 19.94
N ILE A 37 -18.29 46.38 18.94
CA ILE A 37 -17.11 46.06 18.12
C ILE A 37 -15.83 45.99 18.95
N LEU A 38 -15.63 46.91 19.89
CA LEU A 38 -14.42 46.96 20.70
C LEU A 38 -14.35 45.74 21.63
N ASP A 39 -15.46 45.42 22.32
CA ASP A 39 -15.53 44.25 23.20
C ASP A 39 -15.34 42.95 22.42
N PHE A 40 -15.91 42.87 21.22
CA PHE A 40 -15.73 41.73 20.31
C PHE A 40 -14.27 41.53 19.92
N LEU A 41 -13.58 42.59 19.49
CA LEU A 41 -12.16 42.53 19.12
C LEU A 41 -11.25 42.24 20.32
N ILE A 42 -11.58 42.78 21.50
CA ILE A 42 -10.88 42.50 22.76
C ILE A 42 -11.07 41.02 23.11
N LYS A 43 -12.29 40.48 23.04
CA LYS A 43 -12.59 39.08 23.33
C LYS A 43 -11.82 38.11 22.44
N ILE A 44 -11.70 38.40 21.14
CA ILE A 44 -10.87 37.57 20.24
C ILE A 44 -9.40 37.66 20.67
N GLY A 45 -8.90 38.86 20.97
CA GLY A 45 -7.49 39.08 21.31
C GLY A 45 -7.08 38.83 22.76
N SER A 46 -8.00 38.44 23.65
CA SER A 46 -7.77 38.41 25.10
C SER A 46 -6.97 37.20 25.59
N SER A 47 -6.81 36.17 24.76
CA SER A 47 -6.08 34.95 25.10
C SER A 47 -5.35 34.39 23.90
N GLU A 48 -4.14 33.86 24.11
CA GLU A 48 -3.41 33.10 23.10
C GLU A 48 -4.25 31.94 22.54
N ARG A 49 -5.04 31.27 23.41
CA ARG A 49 -5.93 30.16 23.03
C ARG A 49 -6.91 30.55 21.92
N ASN A 50 -7.36 31.81 21.90
CA ASN A 50 -8.35 32.33 20.95
C ASN A 50 -7.75 32.64 19.57
N VAL A 51 -6.42 32.76 19.49
CA VAL A 51 -5.72 33.23 18.29
C VAL A 51 -4.75 32.19 17.71
N LYS A 52 -4.74 30.98 18.24
CA LYS A 52 -3.93 29.85 17.75
C LYS A 52 -4.44 29.31 16.41
N GLY A 53 -3.51 29.05 15.48
CA GLY A 53 -3.82 28.58 14.12
C GLY A 53 -4.28 27.12 14.05
N ASP A 54 -3.86 26.29 14.98
CA ASP A 54 -4.25 24.88 15.08
C ASP A 54 -5.59 24.70 15.82
N ARG A 55 -6.19 25.81 16.30
CA ARG A 55 -7.44 25.88 17.05
C ARG A 55 -8.51 26.75 16.38
N THR A 56 -8.39 26.99 15.08
CA THR A 56 -9.27 27.94 14.37
C THR A 56 -10.76 27.58 14.46
N LEU A 57 -11.09 26.28 14.50
CA LEU A 57 -12.47 25.81 14.65
C LEU A 57 -13.00 26.05 16.07
N GLU A 58 -12.25 25.64 17.09
CA GLU A 58 -12.62 25.83 18.49
C GLU A 58 -12.67 27.32 18.85
N ALA A 59 -11.70 28.09 18.38
CA ALA A 59 -11.65 29.54 18.57
C ALA A 59 -12.89 30.21 17.96
N TYR A 60 -13.31 29.81 16.75
CA TYR A 60 -14.54 30.31 16.16
C TYR A 60 -15.73 30.04 17.09
N ARG A 61 -15.94 28.78 17.49
CA ARG A 61 -17.08 28.37 18.32
C ARG A 61 -17.10 29.10 19.67
N GLU A 62 -15.95 29.13 20.36
CA GLU A 62 -15.82 29.65 21.72
C GLU A 62 -15.87 31.20 21.78
N THR A 63 -15.38 31.89 20.75
CA THR A 63 -15.14 33.35 20.82
C THR A 63 -15.97 34.18 19.84
N ILE A 64 -16.18 33.68 18.63
CA ILE A 64 -16.83 34.41 17.54
C ILE A 64 -18.29 33.99 17.40
N GLY A 65 -18.54 32.71 17.16
CA GLY A 65 -19.86 32.17 16.79
C GLY A 65 -20.94 32.48 17.81
N GLY A 66 -20.65 32.25 19.10
CA GLY A 66 -21.58 32.60 20.19
C GLY A 66 -21.84 34.10 20.34
N THR A 67 -20.91 34.95 19.90
CA THR A 67 -21.07 36.41 19.98
C THR A 67 -21.95 36.93 18.84
N ILE A 68 -21.78 36.41 17.62
CA ILE A 68 -22.55 36.82 16.44
C ILE A 68 -23.85 36.03 16.24
N GLY A 69 -24.07 34.95 17.01
CA GLY A 69 -25.29 34.14 16.95
C GLY A 69 -25.28 33.00 15.94
N ILE A 70 -24.13 32.65 15.37
CA ILE A 70 -23.95 31.48 14.50
C ILE A 70 -22.83 30.60 15.07
N ASN A 71 -23.19 29.59 15.85
CA ASN A 71 -22.23 28.90 16.73
C ASN A 71 -21.18 28.04 16.00
N GLU A 72 -21.52 27.50 14.82
CA GLU A 72 -20.65 26.58 14.09
C GLU A 72 -20.06 27.24 12.84
N LEU A 73 -18.74 27.08 12.64
CA LEU A 73 -18.05 27.64 11.48
C LEU A 73 -18.69 27.18 10.17
N ASN A 74 -19.04 25.89 10.07
CA ASN A 74 -19.71 25.38 8.88
C ASN A 74 -21.06 26.08 8.63
N GLY A 75 -21.87 26.27 9.68
CA GLY A 75 -23.15 26.99 9.57
C GLY A 75 -22.95 28.43 9.11
N PHE A 76 -21.90 29.08 9.61
CA PHE A 76 -21.52 30.44 9.22
C PHE A 76 -21.09 30.55 7.76
N LEU A 77 -20.29 29.60 7.28
CA LEU A 77 -19.86 29.58 5.89
C LEU A 77 -21.06 29.32 4.96
N HIS A 78 -21.90 28.34 5.29
CA HIS A 78 -23.14 28.08 4.54
C HIS A 78 -24.11 29.26 4.52
N TYR A 79 -24.30 29.92 5.67
CA TYR A 79 -25.20 31.07 5.77
C TYR A 79 -24.74 32.20 4.83
N ASN A 80 -23.46 32.56 4.91
CA ASN A 80 -22.90 33.62 4.07
C ASN A 80 -22.86 33.22 2.59
N MET A 81 -22.57 31.95 2.27
CA MET A 81 -22.63 31.46 0.89
C MET A 81 -24.03 31.68 0.29
N LYS A 82 -25.09 31.22 0.99
CA LYS A 82 -26.47 31.36 0.53
C LYS A 82 -26.93 32.81 0.43
N LEU A 83 -26.43 33.68 1.32
CA LEU A 83 -26.82 35.08 1.38
C LEU A 83 -26.11 35.93 0.32
N LEU A 84 -24.84 35.65 0.05
CA LEU A 84 -23.94 36.56 -0.64
C LEU A 84 -23.50 36.07 -2.02
N THR A 85 -23.85 34.84 -2.41
CA THR A 85 -23.46 34.25 -3.69
C THR A 85 -24.62 33.46 -4.30
N ASN A 86 -24.47 33.04 -5.56
CA ASN A 86 -25.43 32.17 -6.24
C ASN A 86 -25.11 30.67 -6.06
N HIS A 87 -24.12 30.31 -5.24
CA HIS A 87 -23.78 28.90 -5.01
C HIS A 87 -24.83 28.21 -4.14
N THR A 88 -25.23 27.01 -4.55
CA THR A 88 -26.15 26.13 -3.80
C THR A 88 -25.42 25.03 -3.02
N ASP A 89 -24.20 24.69 -3.45
CA ASP A 89 -23.35 23.65 -2.88
C ASP A 89 -22.08 24.26 -2.26
N ILE A 90 -21.86 23.94 -0.98
CA ILE A 90 -20.74 24.52 -0.20
C ILE A 90 -19.38 24.04 -0.66
N ASN A 91 -19.28 22.82 -1.19
CA ASN A 91 -18.02 22.30 -1.66
C ASN A 91 -17.61 22.98 -2.97
N ASP A 92 -18.56 23.22 -3.87
CA ASP A 92 -18.33 24.00 -5.09
C ASP A 92 -17.91 25.43 -4.77
N TRP A 93 -18.62 26.08 -3.84
CA TRP A 93 -18.20 27.41 -3.35
C TRP A 93 -16.80 27.37 -2.73
N PHE A 94 -16.51 26.41 -1.86
CA PHE A 94 -15.24 26.33 -1.15
C PHE A 94 -14.07 26.12 -2.12
N LYS A 95 -14.20 25.20 -3.07
CA LYS A 95 -13.21 24.99 -4.14
C LYS A 95 -13.01 26.25 -4.97
N LYS A 96 -14.10 26.94 -5.33
CA LYS A 96 -14.04 28.21 -6.05
C LYS A 96 -13.31 29.30 -5.25
N ALA A 97 -13.58 29.39 -3.95
CA ALA A 97 -12.99 30.38 -3.06
C ALA A 97 -11.47 30.21 -2.90
N ILE A 98 -10.94 29.00 -3.07
CA ILE A 98 -9.51 28.71 -2.92
C ILE A 98 -8.76 28.53 -4.26
N GLU A 99 -9.45 28.55 -5.41
CA GLU A 99 -8.92 28.09 -6.70
C GLU A 99 -7.64 28.82 -7.16
N LYS A 100 -7.48 30.08 -6.76
CA LYS A 100 -6.30 30.89 -7.10
C LYS A 100 -5.01 30.33 -6.48
N ASN A 101 -5.14 29.69 -5.32
CA ASN A 101 -4.02 29.26 -4.49
C ASN A 101 -4.05 27.75 -4.21
N ALA A 102 -5.07 27.03 -4.66
CA ALA A 102 -5.18 25.60 -4.43
C ALA A 102 -5.80 24.88 -5.62
N TYR A 103 -5.15 23.79 -6.04
CA TYR A 103 -5.71 22.86 -7.01
C TYR A 103 -6.30 21.64 -6.30
N VAL A 104 -7.58 21.33 -6.54
CA VAL A 104 -8.29 20.24 -5.87
C VAL A 104 -8.70 19.18 -6.88
N VAL A 105 -8.21 17.96 -6.68
CA VAL A 105 -8.60 16.77 -7.44
C VAL A 105 -9.49 15.91 -6.57
N GLU A 106 -10.77 15.81 -6.92
CA GLU A 106 -11.73 14.96 -6.21
C GLU A 106 -11.94 13.70 -7.04
N GLN A 107 -11.58 12.54 -6.48
CA GLN A 107 -11.66 11.25 -7.16
C GLN A 107 -12.83 10.44 -6.59
N PRO A 108 -13.99 10.39 -7.27
CA PRO A 108 -15.05 9.48 -6.89
C PRO A 108 -14.59 8.03 -7.07
N SER A 109 -15.17 7.12 -6.28
CA SER A 109 -14.99 5.69 -6.51
C SER A 109 -15.58 5.29 -7.86
N THR A 110 -14.89 4.39 -8.55
CA THR A 110 -15.40 3.70 -9.74
C THR A 110 -16.19 2.44 -9.39
N ASN A 111 -16.15 1.98 -8.13
CA ASN A 111 -16.95 0.84 -7.69
C ASN A 111 -18.43 1.24 -7.58
N PRO A 112 -19.35 0.58 -8.31
CA PRO A 112 -20.78 0.87 -8.22
C PRO A 112 -21.37 0.79 -6.81
N ALA A 113 -20.83 -0.06 -5.94
CA ALA A 113 -21.26 -0.16 -4.54
C ALA A 113 -21.03 1.14 -3.75
N PHE A 114 -20.09 1.96 -4.19
CA PHE A 114 -19.73 3.25 -3.59
C PHE A 114 -20.22 4.44 -4.42
N ALA A 115 -21.16 4.22 -5.35
CA ALA A 115 -21.84 5.32 -6.04
C ALA A 115 -22.48 6.28 -5.02
N ASN A 116 -22.38 7.59 -5.29
CA ASN A 116 -22.93 8.67 -4.47
C ASN A 116 -22.43 8.75 -3.01
N LYS A 117 -21.33 8.07 -2.67
CA LYS A 117 -20.70 8.21 -1.34
C LYS A 117 -19.87 9.48 -1.26
N LYS A 118 -19.59 9.96 -0.05
CA LYS A 118 -18.80 11.18 0.16
C LYS A 118 -17.34 10.98 -0.24
N TYR A 119 -16.80 11.91 -1.01
CA TYR A 119 -15.38 11.94 -1.43
C TYR A 119 -14.87 13.36 -1.65
N ARG A 120 -15.75 14.37 -1.58
CA ARG A 120 -15.41 15.75 -1.91
C ARG A 120 -14.65 16.41 -0.77
N LEU A 121 -13.78 17.35 -1.11
CA LEU A 121 -12.80 17.90 -0.18
C LEU A 121 -13.44 18.50 1.06
N TYR A 122 -14.43 19.40 0.87
CA TYR A 122 -15.08 20.10 1.97
C TYR A 122 -15.82 19.13 2.88
N GLU A 123 -16.46 18.10 2.32
CA GLU A 123 -17.09 17.03 3.10
C GLU A 123 -16.06 16.31 3.97
N GLY A 124 -14.88 16.01 3.41
CA GLY A 124 -13.82 15.29 4.09
C GLY A 124 -13.07 16.11 5.15
N ILE A 125 -12.98 17.44 5.02
CA ILE A 125 -12.31 18.31 6.02
C ILE A 125 -13.28 18.88 7.06
N ASN A 126 -14.58 18.94 6.79
CA ASN A 126 -15.59 19.51 7.69
C ASN A 126 -15.96 18.55 8.84
N ASN A 127 -14.98 18.30 9.72
CA ASN A 127 -15.11 17.46 10.91
C ASN A 127 -14.23 18.02 12.05
N GLY A 128 -14.31 17.41 13.24
CA GLY A 128 -13.57 17.88 14.43
C GLY A 128 -12.05 17.74 14.35
N GLN A 129 -11.49 16.95 13.43
CA GLN A 129 -10.04 16.76 13.29
C GLN A 129 -9.43 17.67 12.23
N HIS A 130 -10.12 17.80 11.09
CA HIS A 130 -9.63 18.49 9.91
C HIS A 130 -10.22 19.89 9.74
N GLY A 131 -11.27 20.25 10.47
CA GLY A 131 -11.97 21.54 10.30
C GLY A 131 -11.06 22.75 10.52
N ARG A 132 -9.97 22.59 11.30
CA ARG A 132 -8.91 23.60 11.46
C ARG A 132 -8.21 24.01 10.16
N MET A 133 -8.34 23.23 9.09
CA MET A 133 -7.75 23.50 7.78
C MET A 133 -8.57 24.49 6.94
N ILE A 134 -9.87 24.62 7.22
CA ILE A 134 -10.83 25.39 6.40
C ILE A 134 -10.42 26.88 6.31
N LEU A 135 -10.22 27.54 7.45
CA LEU A 135 -9.87 28.96 7.48
C LEU A 135 -8.47 29.25 6.89
N PRO A 136 -7.41 28.49 7.20
CA PRO A 136 -6.13 28.62 6.52
C PRO A 136 -6.22 28.49 4.99
N LEU A 137 -6.96 27.51 4.46
CA LEU A 137 -7.12 27.32 3.01
C LEU A 137 -7.83 28.51 2.34
N LEU A 138 -8.86 29.07 2.98
CA LEU A 138 -9.58 30.25 2.48
C LEU A 138 -8.72 31.52 2.44
N ASN A 139 -7.57 31.54 3.14
CA ASN A 139 -6.75 32.73 3.32
C ASN A 139 -5.29 32.55 2.86
N LEU A 140 -5.05 31.60 1.96
CA LEU A 140 -3.76 31.51 1.26
C LEU A 140 -3.51 32.80 0.46
N LYS A 141 -2.25 33.23 0.39
CA LYS A 141 -1.84 34.45 -0.32
C LYS A 141 -0.80 34.11 -1.38
N ASN A 142 0.31 33.53 -0.95
CA ASN A 142 1.46 33.25 -1.80
C ASN A 142 1.75 31.77 -1.96
N ALA A 143 1.23 30.92 -1.07
CA ALA A 143 1.35 29.48 -1.20
C ALA A 143 0.40 28.95 -2.28
N HIS A 144 0.87 27.96 -3.03
CA HIS A 144 0.09 27.23 -4.03
C HIS A 144 0.04 25.76 -3.63
N LEU A 145 -1.09 25.34 -3.08
CA LEU A 145 -1.29 23.98 -2.60
C LEU A 145 -1.98 23.12 -3.65
N PHE A 146 -1.90 21.82 -3.48
CA PHE A 146 -2.86 20.92 -4.12
C PHE A 146 -3.31 19.84 -3.14
N MET A 147 -4.56 19.41 -3.34
CA MET A 147 -5.15 18.33 -2.56
C MET A 147 -5.78 17.27 -3.47
N ILE A 148 -5.60 16.02 -3.09
CA ILE A 148 -6.26 14.86 -3.71
C ILE A 148 -7.24 14.31 -2.69
N SER A 149 -8.53 14.43 -2.96
CA SER A 149 -9.59 13.96 -2.07
C SER A 149 -10.24 12.69 -2.61
N THR A 150 -10.37 11.68 -1.76
CA THR A 150 -11.05 10.41 -2.05
C THR A 150 -12.09 10.11 -0.96
N TYR A 151 -12.75 8.95 -1.05
CA TYR A 151 -13.64 8.50 0.02
C TYR A 151 -12.90 7.97 1.27
N ASN A 152 -11.58 7.74 1.20
CA ASN A 152 -10.77 7.18 2.30
C ASN A 152 -9.70 8.14 2.83
N THR A 153 -9.07 8.92 1.93
CA THR A 153 -7.89 9.75 2.20
C THR A 153 -8.05 11.16 1.68
N ILE A 154 -7.28 12.09 2.26
CA ILE A 154 -7.01 13.40 1.64
C ILE A 154 -5.50 13.63 1.63
N SER A 155 -4.90 13.73 0.45
CA SER A 155 -3.48 14.00 0.29
C SER A 155 -3.21 15.49 0.11
N PHE A 156 -2.19 16.03 0.79
CA PHE A 156 -1.85 17.45 0.79
C PHE A 156 -0.39 17.66 0.40
N SER A 157 -0.15 18.60 -0.52
CA SER A 157 1.19 19.04 -0.90
C SER A 157 1.16 20.45 -1.50
N SER A 158 2.29 20.91 -2.01
CA SER A 158 2.46 22.23 -2.61
C SER A 158 3.22 22.17 -3.92
N PHE A 159 2.94 23.12 -4.80
CA PHE A 159 3.64 23.25 -6.08
C PHE A 159 5.09 23.71 -5.90
N GLU A 160 5.37 24.57 -4.90
CA GLU A 160 6.70 25.11 -4.61
C GLU A 160 7.70 24.01 -4.25
N LYS A 161 7.24 22.93 -3.60
CA LYS A 161 8.04 21.73 -3.33
C LYS A 161 8.63 21.13 -4.61
N TYR A 162 7.81 21.03 -5.65
CA TYR A 162 8.19 20.46 -6.94
C TYR A 162 8.89 21.46 -7.86
N ASN A 163 9.32 22.61 -7.32
CA ASN A 163 9.87 23.72 -8.10
C ASN A 163 8.93 24.17 -9.21
N LYS A 164 7.65 24.36 -8.90
CA LYS A 164 6.62 24.85 -9.82
C LYS A 164 6.11 26.19 -9.31
N ASN A 165 6.83 27.25 -9.67
CA ASN A 165 6.67 28.58 -9.08
C ASN A 165 5.89 29.54 -9.99
N THR A 166 5.79 29.26 -11.29
CA THR A 166 4.94 30.03 -12.22
C THR A 166 3.59 29.36 -12.45
N GLU A 167 2.62 30.11 -12.99
CA GLU A 167 1.30 29.55 -13.31
C GLU A 167 1.39 28.47 -14.38
N GLU A 168 2.20 28.69 -15.42
CA GLU A 168 2.40 27.75 -16.53
C GLU A 168 3.02 26.43 -16.04
N GLU A 169 4.01 26.51 -15.16
CA GLU A 169 4.63 25.33 -14.53
C GLU A 169 3.63 24.53 -13.70
N ARG A 170 2.76 25.24 -12.95
CA ARG A 170 1.71 24.61 -12.14
C ARG A 170 0.66 23.94 -13.02
N GLU A 171 0.17 24.61 -14.05
CA GLU A 171 -0.79 24.05 -15.01
C GLU A 171 -0.25 22.79 -15.68
N ALA A 172 1.00 22.82 -16.15
CA ALA A 172 1.63 21.64 -16.75
C ALA A 172 1.74 20.47 -15.74
N PHE A 173 2.06 20.77 -14.48
CA PHE A 173 2.21 19.75 -13.44
C PHE A 173 0.89 19.11 -12.99
N LYS A 174 -0.27 19.74 -13.23
CA LYS A 174 -1.58 19.15 -12.90
C LYS A 174 -1.80 17.79 -13.57
N LYS A 175 -1.20 17.53 -14.74
CA LYS A 175 -1.26 16.22 -15.39
C LYS A 175 -0.67 15.11 -14.51
N GLU A 176 0.48 15.35 -13.89
CA GLU A 176 1.10 14.39 -12.97
C GLU A 176 0.26 14.23 -11.70
N ILE A 177 -0.27 15.32 -11.14
CA ILE A 177 -1.16 15.26 -9.97
C ILE A 177 -2.40 14.40 -10.28
N ASN A 178 -3.04 14.62 -11.43
CA ASN A 178 -4.23 13.86 -11.83
C ASN A 178 -3.93 12.38 -12.05
N LEU A 179 -2.77 12.06 -12.64
CA LEU A 179 -2.33 10.69 -12.84
C LEU A 179 -2.15 9.97 -11.49
N ARG A 180 -1.41 10.58 -10.55
CA ARG A 180 -1.21 10.02 -9.21
C ARG A 180 -2.50 9.97 -8.40
N ALA A 181 -3.39 10.94 -8.58
CA ALA A 181 -4.72 10.94 -7.96
C ALA A 181 -5.57 9.75 -8.45
N LYS A 182 -5.53 9.47 -9.76
CA LYS A 182 -6.21 8.30 -10.33
C LYS A 182 -5.62 7.00 -9.81
N GLU A 183 -4.29 6.90 -9.71
CA GLU A 183 -3.62 5.73 -9.13
C GLU A 183 -4.00 5.52 -7.65
N GLN A 184 -4.12 6.59 -6.85
CA GLN A 184 -4.56 6.50 -5.45
C GLN A 184 -6.00 5.95 -5.34
N VAL A 185 -6.96 6.45 -6.14
CA VAL A 185 -8.33 5.93 -6.10
C VAL A 185 -8.44 4.52 -6.69
N ASN A 186 -7.63 4.18 -7.70
CA ASN A 186 -7.56 2.81 -8.24
C ASN A 186 -7.18 1.79 -7.16
N TYR A 187 -6.18 2.11 -6.33
CA TYR A 187 -5.79 1.27 -5.19
C TYR A 187 -6.93 1.09 -4.19
N LEU A 188 -7.59 2.19 -3.81
CA LEU A 188 -8.71 2.12 -2.87
C LEU A 188 -9.88 1.33 -3.46
N ASP A 189 -10.16 1.51 -4.76
CA ASP A 189 -11.24 0.82 -5.46
C ASP A 189 -10.94 -0.66 -5.61
N PHE A 190 -9.69 -1.05 -5.87
CA PHE A 190 -9.27 -2.45 -5.83
C PHE A 190 -9.64 -3.10 -4.50
N TRP A 191 -9.31 -2.44 -3.38
CA TRP A 191 -9.71 -2.92 -2.05
C TRP A 191 -11.21 -2.91 -1.83
N SER A 192 -11.95 -1.95 -2.39
CA SER A 192 -13.42 -1.93 -2.28
C SER A 192 -14.09 -3.12 -2.99
N ARG A 193 -13.47 -3.64 -4.06
CA ARG A 193 -13.93 -4.83 -4.78
C ARG A 193 -13.52 -6.12 -4.08
N LEU A 194 -12.33 -6.12 -3.46
CA LEU A 194 -11.76 -7.29 -2.79
C LEU A 194 -12.33 -7.53 -1.38
N ALA A 195 -12.47 -6.48 -0.57
CA ALA A 195 -12.81 -6.56 0.85
C ALA A 195 -14.12 -7.31 1.09
N THR A 196 -14.19 -8.05 2.20
CA THR A 196 -15.41 -8.78 2.61
C THR A 196 -16.51 -7.80 2.99
N ASP A 197 -17.76 -8.19 2.72
CA ASP A 197 -18.91 -7.29 2.79
C ASP A 197 -19.13 -6.70 4.18
N ASN A 198 -18.80 -7.46 5.24
CA ASN A 198 -18.91 -7.05 6.64
C ASN A 198 -17.97 -5.89 7.04
N VAL A 199 -16.92 -5.61 6.26
CA VAL A 199 -15.95 -4.54 6.54
C VAL A 199 -15.76 -3.55 5.41
N ARG A 200 -16.24 -3.84 4.20
CA ARG A 200 -16.07 -2.99 3.01
C ARG A 200 -16.40 -1.51 3.27
N ASP A 201 -17.53 -1.23 3.90
CA ASP A 201 -17.99 0.15 4.16
C ASP A 201 -17.09 0.93 5.13
N LYS A 202 -16.20 0.26 5.88
CA LYS A 202 -15.20 0.94 6.71
C LYS A 202 -14.15 1.69 5.87
N LEU A 203 -14.05 1.40 4.56
CA LEU A 203 -13.23 2.17 3.63
C LEU A 203 -13.77 3.58 3.39
N LEU A 204 -15.08 3.81 3.56
CA LEU A 204 -15.75 5.09 3.32
C LEU A 204 -15.53 6.08 4.48
N LYS A 205 -14.26 6.37 4.81
CA LYS A 205 -13.88 7.22 5.94
C LYS A 205 -14.44 8.64 5.84
N SER A 206 -14.53 9.21 4.64
CA SER A 206 -15.15 10.53 4.39
C SER A 206 -16.64 10.58 4.76
N GLN A 207 -17.30 9.42 4.88
CA GLN A 207 -18.70 9.31 5.29
C GLN A 207 -18.85 8.82 6.74
N ASN A 208 -18.09 7.81 7.13
CA ASN A 208 -18.33 7.04 8.35
C ASN A 208 -17.41 7.45 9.52
N VAL A 209 -16.27 8.08 9.24
CA VAL A 209 -15.28 8.48 10.25
C VAL A 209 -14.62 9.81 9.84
N VAL A 210 -13.29 9.83 9.70
CA VAL A 210 -12.47 10.96 9.25
C VAL A 210 -11.52 10.40 8.20
N PRO A 211 -11.45 10.99 6.99
CA PRO A 211 -10.52 10.51 5.97
C PRO A 211 -9.08 10.69 6.45
N THR A 212 -8.24 9.70 6.17
CA THR A 212 -6.84 9.73 6.61
C THR A 212 -6.09 10.81 5.84
N PRO A 213 -5.51 11.82 6.51
CA PRO A 213 -4.70 12.81 5.84
C PRO A 213 -3.34 12.20 5.48
N VAL A 214 -2.90 12.47 4.26
CA VAL A 214 -1.60 12.08 3.71
C VAL A 214 -0.79 13.34 3.46
N TRP A 215 0.28 13.53 4.22
CA TRP A 215 1.11 14.71 4.20
C TRP A 215 2.36 14.46 3.36
N ASP A 216 2.54 15.24 2.30
CA ASP A 216 3.78 15.21 1.54
C ASP A 216 4.93 15.88 2.31
N ASN A 217 6.18 15.59 1.93
CA ASN A 217 7.35 16.13 2.60
C ASN A 217 7.54 17.65 2.34
N HIS A 218 8.43 18.30 3.10
CA HIS A 218 8.71 19.73 2.94
C HIS A 218 10.07 20.01 2.27
N ASN A 219 10.67 19.01 1.61
CA ASN A 219 11.91 19.18 0.89
C ASN A 219 11.65 19.98 -0.40
N ALA A 220 11.94 21.28 -0.35
CA ALA A 220 11.76 22.20 -1.46
C ALA A 220 13.11 22.69 -2.01
N PRO A 221 13.16 23.28 -3.21
CA PRO A 221 14.34 23.98 -3.70
C PRO A 221 14.83 25.02 -2.68
N GLY A 222 16.08 24.89 -2.23
CA GLY A 222 16.62 25.69 -1.13
C GLY A 222 16.61 25.00 0.24
N GLY A 223 16.22 23.73 0.30
CA GLY A 223 16.30 22.87 1.49
C GLY A 223 15.02 22.84 2.33
N TRP A 224 15.06 22.00 3.37
CA TRP A 224 13.96 21.81 4.31
C TRP A 224 13.77 23.08 5.17
N PRO A 225 12.57 23.69 5.19
CA PRO A 225 12.29 24.87 6.01
C PRO A 225 12.08 24.49 7.48
N ASP A 226 12.24 25.45 8.40
CA ASP A 226 11.82 25.23 9.79
C ASP A 226 10.30 25.19 9.95
N ARG A 227 9.81 24.96 11.18
CA ARG A 227 8.37 24.89 11.48
C ARG A 227 7.58 26.18 11.20
N PHE A 228 8.28 27.29 11.03
CA PHE A 228 7.73 28.60 10.70
C PHE A 228 8.01 28.99 9.25
N GLY A 229 8.51 28.06 8.43
CA GLY A 229 8.80 28.25 7.02
C GLY A 229 10.10 29.01 6.73
N HIS A 230 10.94 29.29 7.73
CA HIS A 230 12.19 30.02 7.51
C HIS A 230 13.28 29.10 6.94
N ARG A 231 14.14 29.68 6.11
CA ARG A 231 15.31 29.01 5.51
C ARG A 231 16.53 29.92 5.58
N ASN A 232 17.65 29.39 6.05
CA ASN A 232 18.85 30.20 6.24
C ASN A 232 19.40 30.70 4.89
N GLY A 233 19.53 32.02 4.73
CA GLY A 233 20.04 32.65 3.50
C GLY A 233 19.17 32.44 2.25
N LYS A 234 17.90 32.06 2.42
CA LYS A 234 16.95 31.79 1.33
C LYS A 234 15.60 32.44 1.63
N PRO A 235 14.76 32.70 0.62
CA PRO A 235 13.40 33.17 0.85
C PRO A 235 12.61 32.18 1.72
N ASP A 236 11.71 32.72 2.52
CA ASP A 236 10.75 31.96 3.30
C ASP A 236 9.92 31.00 2.42
N TYR A 237 9.59 29.84 2.96
CA TYR A 237 8.77 28.83 2.32
C TYR A 237 7.29 29.02 2.67
N ASN A 238 6.56 29.68 1.76
CA ASN A 238 5.17 30.09 1.98
C ASN A 238 4.22 28.95 2.38
N PRO A 239 4.29 27.73 1.80
CA PRO A 239 3.38 26.65 2.19
C PRO A 239 3.38 26.31 3.68
N VAL A 240 4.56 26.30 4.33
CA VAL A 240 4.64 26.09 5.78
C VAL A 240 4.16 27.31 6.54
N ARG A 241 4.48 28.52 6.08
CA ARG A 241 4.07 29.79 6.71
C ARG A 241 2.58 30.02 6.72
N GLU A 242 1.91 29.67 5.63
CA GLU A 242 0.51 30.01 5.38
C GLU A 242 -0.43 28.85 5.74
N PHE A 243 0.05 27.59 5.70
CA PHE A 243 -0.77 26.41 5.92
C PHE A 243 -0.16 25.41 6.92
N PHE A 244 0.83 24.60 6.52
CA PHE A 244 1.24 23.40 7.29
C PHE A 244 1.70 23.72 8.71
N GLY A 245 2.51 24.76 8.90
CA GLY A 245 2.97 25.20 10.22
C GLY A 245 1.84 25.74 11.09
N ARG A 246 0.83 26.38 10.49
CA ARG A 246 -0.29 26.99 11.23
C ARG A 246 -1.25 25.97 11.78
N ILE A 247 -1.52 24.91 11.03
CA ILE A 247 -2.44 23.84 11.46
C ILE A 247 -1.75 22.80 12.36
N GLY A 248 -0.46 23.00 12.68
CA GLY A 248 0.34 22.07 13.47
C GLY A 248 0.62 20.75 12.74
N LYS A 249 0.76 20.79 11.42
CA LYS A 249 1.04 19.62 10.55
C LYS A 249 2.37 19.73 9.79
N TYR A 250 3.25 20.60 10.26
CA TYR A 250 4.66 20.55 9.87
C TYR A 250 5.34 19.33 10.51
N HIS A 251 6.14 18.62 9.72
CA HIS A 251 7.07 17.59 10.21
C HIS A 251 8.50 17.87 9.74
N PRO A 252 9.52 17.60 10.57
CA PRO A 252 10.91 17.76 10.19
C PRO A 252 11.40 16.60 9.31
N TYR A 253 12.53 16.80 8.65
CA TYR A 253 13.26 15.71 8.02
C TYR A 253 13.66 14.66 9.07
N GLN A 254 13.45 13.39 8.74
CA GLN A 254 13.81 12.26 9.59
C GLN A 254 14.70 11.29 8.82
N TYR A 255 15.97 11.24 9.20
CA TYR A 255 16.95 10.38 8.54
C TYR A 255 16.55 8.90 8.62
N GLY A 256 16.60 8.20 7.49
CA GLY A 256 16.30 6.78 7.39
C GLY A 256 14.82 6.44 7.19
N TYR A 257 13.92 7.42 7.10
CA TYR A 257 12.49 7.21 6.87
C TYR A 257 12.09 7.67 5.46
N GLY A 258 11.52 6.77 4.66
CA GLY A 258 10.98 7.08 3.33
C GLY A 258 9.64 7.80 3.42
N ALA A 259 8.67 7.06 3.95
CA ALA A 259 7.39 7.53 4.46
C ALA A 259 7.08 6.74 5.76
N TYR A 260 6.03 7.13 6.48
CA TYR A 260 5.52 6.35 7.61
C TYR A 260 4.05 6.64 7.88
N ALA A 261 3.34 5.63 8.37
CA ALA A 261 2.01 5.76 8.93
C ALA A 261 2.09 6.04 10.45
N TYR A 262 1.51 7.16 10.88
CA TYR A 262 1.25 7.43 12.28
C TYR A 262 -0.10 6.82 12.67
N ILE A 263 -0.06 5.67 13.34
CA ILE A 263 -1.22 4.85 13.66
C ILE A 263 -1.23 4.43 15.12
N PHE A 264 -2.41 4.07 15.61
CA PHE A 264 -2.63 3.56 16.96
C PHE A 264 -3.04 2.10 16.91
N ALA A 265 -2.92 1.42 18.06
CA ALA A 265 -3.33 0.02 18.19
C ALA A 265 -4.77 -0.21 17.68
N ALA A 266 -5.72 0.64 18.09
CA ALA A 266 -7.05 0.71 17.50
C ALA A 266 -7.13 1.90 16.53
N PRO A 267 -7.83 1.78 15.37
CA PRO A 267 -7.98 2.88 14.43
C PRO A 267 -8.53 4.15 15.10
N GLN A 268 -7.90 5.30 14.85
CA GLN A 268 -8.29 6.58 15.43
C GLN A 268 -8.53 7.64 14.34
N PRO A 269 -9.38 8.65 14.60
CA PRO A 269 -9.54 9.80 13.70
C PRO A 269 -8.25 10.58 13.38
N MET A 270 -7.19 10.36 14.17
CA MET A 270 -5.90 11.02 14.03
C MET A 270 -4.85 10.18 13.27
N ASP A 271 -5.22 8.96 12.83
CA ASP A 271 -4.38 8.14 11.94
C ASP A 271 -3.98 8.97 10.71
N SER A 272 -2.70 8.96 10.34
CA SER A 272 -2.17 9.80 9.26
C SER A 272 -0.96 9.17 8.58
N VAL A 273 -0.66 9.62 7.37
CA VAL A 273 0.53 9.21 6.62
C VAL A 273 1.43 10.43 6.40
N TYR A 274 2.73 10.27 6.58
CA TYR A 274 3.74 11.30 6.33
C TYR A 274 4.79 10.79 5.37
N PHE A 275 4.98 11.50 4.28
CA PHE A 275 6.12 11.33 3.38
C PHE A 275 7.29 12.15 3.91
N VAL A 276 8.51 11.61 3.82
CA VAL A 276 9.73 12.24 4.34
C VAL A 276 10.80 12.37 3.26
N MET A 277 11.45 11.26 2.87
CA MET A 277 12.40 11.26 1.75
C MET A 277 11.70 11.02 0.41
N THR A 278 10.57 10.31 0.42
CA THR A 278 9.81 10.00 -0.79
C THR A 278 8.91 11.16 -1.17
N ASP A 279 8.77 11.42 -2.46
CA ASP A 279 7.84 12.41 -2.98
C ASP A 279 6.49 11.77 -3.28
N LEU A 280 5.40 12.36 -2.77
CA LEU A 280 4.03 11.89 -3.02
C LEU A 280 3.69 11.82 -4.52
N ILE A 281 3.99 12.89 -5.26
CA ILE A 281 3.83 12.96 -6.72
C ILE A 281 5.10 12.46 -7.41
N SER A 282 5.23 11.14 -7.48
CA SER A 282 6.24 10.41 -8.24
C SER A 282 5.75 8.99 -8.52
N ASP A 283 6.36 8.25 -9.46
CA ASP A 283 5.99 6.84 -9.71
C ASP A 283 6.12 6.00 -8.42
N PHE A 284 7.25 6.07 -7.72
CA PHE A 284 7.42 5.39 -6.42
C PHE A 284 6.52 5.98 -5.31
N GLY A 285 6.12 7.25 -5.39
CA GLY A 285 5.21 7.89 -4.45
C GLY A 285 3.85 7.19 -4.32
N THR A 286 3.31 6.71 -5.44
CA THR A 286 2.10 5.86 -5.44
C THR A 286 2.33 4.53 -4.73
N SER A 287 3.46 3.86 -4.98
CA SER A 287 3.82 2.62 -4.29
C SER A 287 3.94 2.84 -2.78
N ALA A 288 4.66 3.88 -2.35
CA ALA A 288 4.77 4.27 -0.94
C ALA A 288 3.41 4.63 -0.34
N PHE A 289 2.52 5.32 -1.08
CA PHE A 289 1.15 5.56 -0.63
C PHE A 289 0.42 4.24 -0.34
N THR A 290 0.52 3.23 -1.22
CA THR A 290 -0.13 1.92 -0.99
C THR A 290 0.47 1.17 0.21
N HIS A 291 1.77 1.33 0.47
CA HIS A 291 2.44 0.78 1.65
C HIS A 291 1.86 1.38 2.93
N GLU A 292 1.91 2.71 3.06
CA GLU A 292 1.50 3.38 4.29
C GLU A 292 -0.01 3.29 4.52
N THR A 293 -0.80 3.31 3.45
CA THR A 293 -2.25 3.11 3.57
C THR A 293 -2.64 1.66 3.87
N THR A 294 -1.77 0.69 3.59
CA THR A 294 -1.92 -0.68 4.12
C THR A 294 -1.85 -0.65 5.64
N HIS A 295 -0.80 -0.06 6.23
CA HIS A 295 -0.69 0.08 7.69
C HIS A 295 -1.87 0.81 8.33
N VAL A 296 -2.57 1.67 7.58
CA VAL A 296 -3.75 2.38 8.07
C VAL A 296 -5.02 1.52 8.01
N ASN A 297 -5.22 0.78 6.93
CA ASN A 297 -6.50 0.13 6.62
C ASN A 297 -6.54 -1.38 6.91
N ASP A 298 -5.39 -2.01 7.12
CA ASP A 298 -5.26 -3.46 7.21
C ASP A 298 -6.07 -4.09 8.35
N ARG A 299 -5.92 -3.56 9.56
CA ARG A 299 -6.65 -3.94 10.79
C ARG A 299 -8.14 -3.66 10.71
N MET A 300 -8.57 -2.78 9.81
CA MET A 300 -9.97 -2.40 9.65
C MET A 300 -10.68 -3.25 8.61
N VAL A 301 -10.00 -3.52 7.49
CA VAL A 301 -10.62 -4.00 6.24
C VAL A 301 -9.89 -5.20 5.65
N TYR A 302 -8.57 -5.13 5.47
CA TYR A 302 -7.86 -6.07 4.57
C TYR A 302 -7.77 -7.50 5.10
N TYR A 303 -8.10 -7.72 6.38
CA TYR A 303 -8.16 -9.04 7.00
C TYR A 303 -9.58 -9.43 7.42
N GLY A 304 -10.61 -8.87 6.78
CA GLY A 304 -12.02 -9.22 7.03
C GLY A 304 -12.53 -8.81 8.42
N GLY A 305 -11.81 -7.91 9.11
CA GLY A 305 -12.10 -7.47 10.47
C GLY A 305 -11.35 -8.22 11.57
N HIS A 306 -10.42 -9.11 11.19
CA HIS A 306 -9.50 -9.76 12.11
C HIS A 306 -8.20 -8.96 12.29
N TRP A 307 -7.52 -9.18 13.41
CA TRP A 307 -6.19 -8.60 13.67
C TRP A 307 -5.07 -9.37 12.94
N HIS A 308 -3.88 -8.77 12.86
CA HIS A 308 -2.67 -9.42 12.33
C HIS A 308 -2.42 -10.78 12.99
N ARG A 309 -1.89 -11.73 12.22
CA ARG A 309 -1.53 -13.05 12.74
C ARG A 309 -0.55 -12.95 13.90
N GLN A 310 -0.77 -13.71 14.95
CA GLN A 310 0.17 -13.86 16.06
C GLN A 310 1.60 -14.14 15.55
N GLY A 311 2.56 -13.37 16.05
CA GLY A 311 3.96 -13.54 15.66
C GLY A 311 4.40 -12.70 14.46
N THR A 312 3.50 -11.86 13.93
CA THR A 312 3.77 -10.88 12.86
C THR A 312 3.55 -9.45 13.37
N ASP A 313 4.21 -8.49 12.73
CA ASP A 313 4.02 -7.05 12.93
C ASP A 313 3.78 -6.38 11.56
N LEU A 314 3.43 -5.09 11.58
CA LEU A 314 2.93 -4.28 10.45
C LEU A 314 3.71 -4.51 9.14
N GLU A 315 5.03 -4.53 9.21
CA GLU A 315 5.91 -4.57 8.03
C GLU A 315 5.96 -5.91 7.31
N ALA A 316 5.50 -6.98 7.96
CA ALA A 316 5.31 -8.26 7.28
C ALA A 316 4.19 -8.19 6.22
N PHE A 317 3.32 -7.17 6.26
CA PHE A 317 2.11 -7.10 5.45
C PHE A 317 2.14 -6.08 4.31
N ALA A 318 2.96 -5.04 4.39
CA ALA A 318 3.04 -4.01 3.37
C ALA A 318 4.05 -4.37 2.28
N GLN A 319 5.33 -4.04 2.46
CA GLN A 319 6.38 -4.30 1.48
C GLN A 319 6.49 -5.81 1.16
N GLY A 320 6.54 -6.18 -0.12
CA GLY A 320 6.61 -7.57 -0.56
C GLY A 320 5.33 -8.38 -0.34
N MET A 321 4.21 -7.71 -0.01
CA MET A 321 2.88 -8.33 0.04
C MET A 321 1.77 -7.40 -0.47
N LEU A 322 1.24 -6.48 0.35
CA LEU A 322 0.10 -5.61 -0.01
C LEU A 322 0.49 -4.20 -0.49
N GLN A 323 1.77 -3.96 -0.70
CA GLN A 323 2.27 -2.79 -1.42
C GLN A 323 2.24 -3.05 -2.94
N THR A 324 1.77 -2.06 -3.71
CA THR A 324 1.78 -2.12 -5.17
C THR A 324 3.20 -1.89 -5.70
N PRO A 325 3.82 -2.85 -6.42
CA PRO A 325 5.19 -2.67 -6.87
C PRO A 325 5.32 -1.63 -7.99
N SER A 326 6.25 -0.69 -7.80
CA SER A 326 6.62 0.37 -8.75
C SER A 326 7.84 -0.02 -9.59
N VAL A 327 7.90 0.44 -10.84
CA VAL A 327 9.05 0.24 -11.74
C VAL A 327 10.28 1.05 -11.32
N SER A 328 10.06 2.16 -10.61
CA SER A 328 11.12 3.03 -10.08
C SER A 328 11.47 2.74 -8.61
N ASN A 329 10.94 1.66 -8.05
CA ASN A 329 11.16 1.34 -6.63
C ASN A 329 12.64 1.03 -6.34
N PRO A 330 13.30 1.75 -5.42
CA PRO A 330 14.70 1.53 -5.07
C PRO A 330 14.96 0.24 -4.26
N ASN A 331 13.93 -0.38 -3.69
CA ASN A 331 14.01 -1.52 -2.77
C ASN A 331 13.83 -2.89 -3.45
N GLY A 332 13.76 -2.94 -4.79
CA GLY A 332 13.73 -4.19 -5.55
C GLY A 332 12.42 -4.98 -5.44
N GLU A 333 11.27 -4.30 -5.34
CA GLU A 333 9.94 -4.95 -5.34
C GLU A 333 9.44 -5.32 -6.74
N TYR A 334 9.93 -4.66 -7.80
CA TYR A 334 9.48 -4.97 -9.15
C TYR A 334 10.05 -6.31 -9.62
N GLY A 335 9.19 -7.31 -9.81
CA GLY A 335 9.58 -8.71 -10.06
C GLY A 335 9.64 -9.58 -8.80
N ALA A 336 9.23 -9.05 -7.64
CA ALA A 336 8.96 -9.84 -6.44
C ALA A 336 7.46 -10.22 -6.36
N LEU A 337 7.09 -11.13 -5.47
CA LEU A 337 5.69 -11.43 -5.20
C LEU A 337 4.96 -10.14 -4.82
N GLY A 338 3.85 -9.89 -5.49
CA GLY A 338 3.13 -8.63 -5.42
C GLY A 338 1.95 -8.63 -6.38
N LEU A 339 1.19 -7.55 -6.36
CA LEU A 339 0.06 -7.33 -7.24
C LEU A 339 -0.03 -5.85 -7.62
N ASN A 340 -0.47 -5.56 -8.84
CA ASN A 340 -0.68 -4.19 -9.26
C ASN A 340 -2.10 -3.75 -8.89
N MET A 341 -2.23 -2.87 -7.90
CA MET A 341 -3.53 -2.36 -7.46
C MET A 341 -3.79 -0.92 -7.92
N ALA A 342 -2.80 -0.23 -8.49
CA ALA A 342 -2.87 1.22 -8.74
C ALA A 342 -2.58 1.64 -10.18
N TYR A 343 -1.54 1.08 -10.80
CA TYR A 343 -0.97 1.60 -12.05
C TYR A 343 -1.70 1.10 -13.28
N HIS A 344 -1.89 1.98 -14.27
CA HIS A 344 -2.24 1.58 -15.64
C HIS A 344 -0.95 1.51 -16.46
N ARG A 345 -0.65 0.34 -17.02
CA ARG A 345 0.53 0.08 -17.84
C ARG A 345 0.10 -0.54 -19.16
N GLU A 346 1.03 -0.66 -20.10
CA GLU A 346 0.75 -1.34 -21.37
C GLU A 346 0.87 -2.86 -21.20
N ASN A 347 0.03 -3.62 -21.91
CA ASN A 347 0.16 -5.07 -22.00
C ASN A 347 1.18 -5.46 -23.08
N ASP A 348 2.44 -5.10 -22.86
CA ASP A 348 3.51 -5.16 -23.85
C ASP A 348 4.37 -6.44 -23.77
N GLY A 349 4.21 -7.22 -22.70
CA GLY A 349 5.07 -8.38 -22.39
C GLY A 349 6.27 -8.05 -21.51
N ASN A 350 6.35 -6.85 -20.94
CA ASN A 350 7.39 -6.47 -19.98
C ASN A 350 6.90 -6.45 -18.53
N GLN A 351 5.59 -6.65 -18.31
CA GLN A 351 4.93 -6.57 -17.00
C GLN A 351 5.20 -7.80 -16.13
N TRP A 352 5.18 -7.63 -14.80
CA TRP A 352 5.24 -8.73 -13.82
C TRP A 352 3.89 -9.03 -13.14
N TYR A 353 2.93 -8.13 -13.29
CA TYR A 353 1.62 -8.17 -12.63
C TYR A 353 0.54 -7.76 -13.63
N ASN A 354 -0.74 -7.89 -13.26
CA ASN A 354 -1.85 -7.33 -14.05
C ASN A 354 -1.55 -5.89 -14.50
N TYR A 355 -1.66 -5.61 -15.80
CA TYR A 355 -1.26 -4.29 -16.34
C TYR A 355 -2.28 -3.20 -16.03
N ASN A 356 -3.54 -3.58 -15.72
CA ASN A 356 -4.63 -2.68 -15.40
C ASN A 356 -5.52 -3.28 -14.28
N PRO A 357 -5.50 -2.73 -13.05
CA PRO A 357 -6.34 -3.20 -11.94
C PRO A 357 -7.84 -2.98 -12.16
N ASP A 358 -8.23 -2.03 -13.01
CA ASP A 358 -9.63 -1.76 -13.33
C ASP A 358 -10.26 -2.88 -14.18
N LYS A 359 -9.51 -3.89 -14.62
CA LYS A 359 -10.10 -5.08 -15.28
C LYS A 359 -10.63 -6.11 -14.30
N LEU A 360 -10.17 -6.07 -13.05
CA LEU A 360 -10.55 -6.99 -12.00
C LEU A 360 -11.73 -6.39 -11.23
N GLN A 361 -12.94 -6.62 -11.74
CA GLN A 361 -14.17 -5.91 -11.33
C GLN A 361 -14.86 -6.52 -10.11
N THR A 362 -14.53 -7.76 -9.78
CA THR A 362 -15.14 -8.52 -8.67
C THR A 362 -14.08 -9.22 -7.82
N ARG A 363 -14.46 -9.66 -6.61
CA ARG A 363 -13.60 -10.50 -5.76
C ARG A 363 -13.22 -11.78 -6.50
N GLU A 364 -14.15 -12.36 -7.25
CA GLU A 364 -13.97 -13.56 -8.06
C GLU A 364 -12.98 -13.36 -9.22
N ASP A 365 -12.97 -12.18 -9.84
CA ASP A 365 -11.97 -11.84 -10.86
C ASP A 365 -10.56 -11.74 -10.25
N ILE A 366 -10.44 -11.13 -9.08
CA ILE A 366 -9.17 -11.01 -8.37
C ILE A 366 -8.69 -12.40 -7.93
N ASP A 367 -9.56 -13.24 -7.37
CA ASP A 367 -9.22 -14.62 -6.98
C ASP A 367 -8.80 -15.46 -8.21
N ARG A 368 -9.48 -15.31 -9.34
CA ARG A 368 -9.09 -15.96 -10.61
C ARG A 368 -7.72 -15.49 -11.10
N TYR A 369 -7.46 -14.19 -11.07
CA TYR A 369 -6.14 -13.62 -11.37
C TYR A 369 -5.07 -14.24 -10.47
N MET A 370 -5.31 -14.25 -9.15
CA MET A 370 -4.35 -14.80 -8.18
C MET A 370 -4.14 -16.29 -8.38
N LYS A 371 -5.17 -17.05 -8.78
CA LYS A 371 -5.02 -18.45 -9.15
C LYS A 371 -4.10 -18.63 -10.35
N ASN A 372 -4.41 -18.00 -11.47
CA ASN A 372 -3.61 -18.07 -12.70
C ASN A 372 -2.15 -17.62 -12.46
N TYR A 373 -1.97 -16.51 -11.73
CA TYR A 373 -0.67 -15.99 -11.34
C TYR A 373 0.16 -17.01 -10.56
N ASN A 374 -0.41 -17.65 -9.54
CA ASN A 374 0.30 -18.65 -8.75
C ASN A 374 0.52 -19.96 -9.52
N GLU A 375 -0.46 -20.42 -10.30
CA GLU A 375 -0.33 -21.66 -11.08
C GLU A 375 0.74 -21.52 -12.19
N ALA A 376 0.90 -20.34 -12.80
CA ALA A 376 1.99 -20.07 -13.73
C ALA A 376 3.36 -20.18 -13.05
N LEU A 377 3.52 -19.60 -11.84
CA LEU A 377 4.76 -19.72 -11.08
C LEU A 377 5.04 -21.17 -10.67
N MET A 378 4.02 -21.91 -10.22
CA MET A 378 4.18 -23.31 -9.83
C MET A 378 4.53 -24.21 -11.01
N MET A 379 3.95 -23.99 -12.19
CA MET A 379 4.32 -24.71 -13.42
C MET A 379 5.80 -24.47 -13.76
N LEU A 380 6.25 -23.22 -13.63
CA LEU A 380 7.64 -22.84 -13.90
C LEU A 380 8.63 -23.39 -12.86
N ASP A 381 8.25 -23.43 -11.58
CA ASP A 381 9.03 -24.09 -10.53
C ASP A 381 9.13 -25.60 -10.78
N TYR A 382 8.03 -26.23 -11.24
CA TYR A 382 8.02 -27.66 -11.55
C TYR A 382 8.96 -27.98 -12.71
N VAL A 383 8.82 -27.31 -13.85
CA VAL A 383 9.64 -27.63 -15.02
C VAL A 383 11.13 -27.36 -14.80
N GLU A 384 11.46 -26.35 -13.99
CA GLU A 384 12.84 -26.11 -13.56
C GLU A 384 13.37 -27.27 -12.71
N ALA A 385 12.59 -27.73 -11.72
CA ALA A 385 12.95 -28.87 -10.87
C ALA A 385 13.16 -30.15 -11.68
N ASP A 386 12.23 -30.48 -12.58
CA ASP A 386 12.33 -31.62 -13.50
C ASP A 386 13.59 -31.57 -14.38
N ALA A 387 13.96 -30.37 -14.84
CA ALA A 387 15.12 -30.19 -15.70
C ALA A 387 16.44 -30.32 -14.94
N VAL A 388 16.50 -29.86 -13.68
CA VAL A 388 17.76 -29.79 -12.93
C VAL A 388 18.06 -31.04 -12.12
N ILE A 389 17.08 -31.65 -11.46
CA ILE A 389 17.30 -32.79 -10.55
C ILE A 389 18.15 -33.90 -11.19
N PRO A 390 17.86 -34.36 -12.42
CA PRO A 390 18.64 -35.43 -13.07
C PRO A 390 20.08 -35.05 -13.40
N LYS A 391 20.44 -33.75 -13.38
CA LYS A 391 21.73 -33.21 -13.85
C LYS A 391 22.68 -32.83 -12.72
N LEU A 392 22.23 -32.88 -11.46
CA LEU A 392 23.03 -32.46 -10.30
C LEU A 392 24.14 -33.46 -9.95
N ASN A 393 24.04 -34.71 -10.40
CA ASN A 393 25.02 -35.78 -10.14
C ASN A 393 25.31 -35.95 -8.63
N GLY A 394 24.27 -35.86 -7.79
CA GLY A 394 24.37 -36.04 -6.34
C GLY A 394 24.90 -34.83 -5.55
N ASP A 395 25.10 -33.68 -6.20
CA ASP A 395 25.47 -32.43 -5.52
C ASP A 395 24.36 -31.38 -5.64
N ASN A 396 23.46 -31.39 -4.66
CA ASN A 396 22.34 -30.47 -4.59
C ASN A 396 22.78 -29.00 -4.35
N SER A 397 24.00 -28.76 -3.86
CA SER A 397 24.49 -27.41 -3.56
C SER A 397 24.76 -26.56 -4.80
N LYS A 398 24.80 -27.17 -5.99
CA LYS A 398 24.92 -26.43 -7.25
C LYS A 398 23.70 -25.58 -7.55
N TRP A 399 22.53 -26.00 -7.10
CA TRP A 399 21.27 -25.32 -7.46
C TRP A 399 20.41 -24.92 -6.27
N PHE A 400 20.53 -25.60 -5.13
CA PHE A 400 19.62 -25.42 -4.01
C PHE A 400 20.30 -24.93 -2.72
N LYS A 401 19.51 -24.22 -1.92
CA LYS A 401 19.74 -23.82 -0.53
C LYS A 401 18.58 -24.29 0.34
N LYS A 402 18.70 -24.12 1.65
CA LYS A 402 17.67 -24.49 2.62
C LYS A 402 16.95 -23.25 3.15
N ILE A 403 15.62 -23.29 3.20
CA ILE A 403 14.84 -22.46 4.12
C ILE A 403 14.63 -23.29 5.39
N ASP A 404 15.50 -23.07 6.36
CA ASP A 404 15.50 -23.86 7.60
C ASP A 404 14.65 -23.20 8.69
N ARG A 405 14.41 -23.94 9.76
CA ARG A 405 13.67 -23.50 10.94
C ARG A 405 14.63 -23.09 12.03
N GLU A 406 14.52 -21.85 12.49
CA GLU A 406 15.16 -21.42 13.73
C GLU A 406 14.08 -21.15 14.78
N ILE A 407 14.14 -21.84 15.91
CA ILE A 407 13.19 -21.63 17.02
C ILE A 407 13.29 -20.19 17.52
N ARG A 408 12.15 -19.53 17.67
CA ARG A 408 12.09 -18.17 18.21
C ARG A 408 12.58 -18.16 19.65
N ARG A 409 13.20 -17.04 20.00
CA ARG A 409 13.56 -16.70 21.38
C ARG A 409 12.94 -15.35 21.73
N PRO A 410 12.57 -15.13 23.00
CA PRO A 410 11.98 -13.86 23.41
C PRO A 410 12.86 -12.67 23.01
N MET A 411 12.26 -11.65 22.39
CA MET A 411 12.90 -10.38 22.03
C MET A 411 12.04 -9.19 22.48
N ASP A 412 12.48 -7.96 22.21
CA ASP A 412 11.79 -6.75 22.71
C ASP A 412 10.38 -6.59 22.12
N ARG A 413 10.20 -6.89 20.83
CA ARG A 413 8.94 -6.70 20.11
C ARG A 413 7.98 -7.88 20.17
N ASN A 414 8.49 -9.05 20.56
CA ASN A 414 7.64 -10.22 20.74
C ASN A 414 8.27 -11.21 21.73
N LYS A 415 7.46 -11.74 22.64
CA LYS A 415 7.89 -12.69 23.68
C LYS A 415 7.68 -14.16 23.31
N LEU A 416 7.35 -14.46 22.04
CA LEU A 416 7.20 -15.84 21.57
C LEU A 416 8.51 -16.63 21.66
N SER A 417 8.38 -17.90 22.03
CA SER A 417 9.46 -18.89 22.11
C SER A 417 9.06 -20.16 21.34
N ALA A 418 9.66 -21.32 21.61
CA ALA A 418 9.19 -22.60 21.05
C ALA A 418 7.67 -22.78 21.30
N PRO A 419 6.89 -23.31 20.34
CA PRO A 419 7.29 -23.88 19.06
C PRO A 419 7.24 -22.88 17.88
N HIS A 420 7.15 -21.57 18.15
CA HIS A 420 7.21 -20.57 17.09
C HIS A 420 8.60 -20.56 16.43
N GLN A 421 8.66 -20.30 15.13
CA GLN A 421 9.92 -20.32 14.36
C GLN A 421 10.13 -19.03 13.54
N TRP A 422 11.38 -18.79 13.17
CA TRP A 422 11.81 -17.88 12.11
C TRP A 422 12.29 -18.71 10.92
N ASP A 423 12.32 -18.09 9.74
CA ASP A 423 13.01 -18.69 8.59
C ASP A 423 14.50 -18.39 8.69
N LYS A 424 15.32 -19.41 8.43
CA LYS A 424 16.77 -19.31 8.34
C LYS A 424 17.23 -19.79 6.98
N VAL A 425 17.49 -18.85 6.06
CA VAL A 425 18.06 -19.19 4.76
C VAL A 425 19.54 -19.46 4.94
N ARG A 426 20.00 -20.64 4.50
CA ARG A 426 21.39 -21.08 4.62
C ARG A 426 21.78 -22.01 3.49
N ASP A 427 23.08 -22.19 3.34
CA ASP A 427 23.64 -23.25 2.49
C ASP A 427 23.24 -24.64 3.02
N LEU A 428 23.22 -25.60 2.11
CA LEU A 428 22.98 -27.01 2.44
C LEU A 428 24.16 -27.57 3.26
N THR A 429 23.82 -28.32 4.30
CA THR A 429 24.75 -29.18 5.05
C THR A 429 25.23 -30.35 4.19
N ASP A 430 26.36 -30.99 4.54
CA ASP A 430 26.91 -32.10 3.75
C ASP A 430 25.91 -33.26 3.54
N ALA A 431 25.06 -33.53 4.53
CA ALA A 431 23.98 -34.51 4.42
C ALA A 431 22.89 -34.06 3.43
N GLU A 432 22.45 -32.80 3.48
CA GLU A 432 21.45 -32.26 2.57
C GLU A 432 21.96 -32.14 1.12
N ARG A 433 23.28 -31.90 0.95
CA ARG A 433 23.93 -31.85 -0.37
C ARG A 433 23.82 -33.16 -1.14
N THR A 434 23.88 -34.27 -0.40
CA THR A 434 23.90 -35.63 -0.95
C THR A 434 22.57 -36.37 -0.76
N THR A 435 21.55 -35.69 -0.22
CA THR A 435 20.21 -36.28 -0.05
C THR A 435 19.62 -36.63 -1.41
N PRO A 436 19.12 -37.87 -1.61
CA PRO A 436 18.49 -38.26 -2.87
C PRO A 436 17.30 -37.38 -3.22
N LEU A 437 17.27 -36.87 -4.45
CA LEU A 437 16.15 -36.13 -5.01
C LEU A 437 15.70 -36.86 -6.27
N ASN A 438 14.42 -37.26 -6.32
CA ASN A 438 13.81 -37.93 -7.46
C ASN A 438 12.77 -37.04 -8.14
N SER A 439 12.15 -36.13 -7.39
CA SER A 439 11.09 -35.25 -7.89
C SER A 439 11.01 -33.95 -7.12
N ILE A 440 10.15 -33.04 -7.56
CA ILE A 440 9.84 -31.80 -6.84
C ILE A 440 9.34 -32.06 -5.42
N ASP A 441 8.67 -33.19 -5.16
CA ASP A 441 8.18 -33.54 -3.83
C ASP A 441 9.30 -33.63 -2.80
N ASP A 442 10.48 -34.11 -3.22
CA ASP A 442 11.65 -34.16 -2.36
C ASP A 442 12.15 -32.75 -2.04
N LEU A 443 12.06 -31.80 -2.98
CA LEU A 443 12.38 -30.38 -2.72
C LEU A 443 11.38 -29.77 -1.73
N VAL A 444 10.09 -30.09 -1.85
CA VAL A 444 9.02 -29.65 -0.94
C VAL A 444 9.29 -30.17 0.47
N ASN A 445 9.52 -31.48 0.61
CA ASN A 445 9.75 -32.14 1.90
C ASN A 445 11.01 -31.65 2.59
N ASN A 446 12.06 -31.37 1.81
CA ASN A 446 13.31 -30.87 2.33
C ASN A 446 13.33 -29.35 2.53
N ASN A 447 12.25 -28.61 2.23
CA ASN A 447 12.22 -27.13 2.28
C ASN A 447 13.39 -26.49 1.54
N PHE A 448 13.71 -27.04 0.37
CA PHE A 448 14.74 -26.47 -0.50
C PHE A 448 14.20 -25.25 -1.23
N MET A 449 15.13 -24.40 -1.65
CA MET A 449 14.87 -23.27 -2.54
C MET A 449 16.02 -23.12 -3.54
N THR A 450 15.78 -22.47 -4.67
CA THR A 450 16.85 -22.16 -5.64
C THR A 450 17.89 -21.21 -5.06
N ILE A 451 19.15 -21.34 -5.51
CA ILE A 451 20.20 -20.37 -5.22
C ILE A 451 19.92 -19.04 -5.94
N HIS A 452 19.48 -19.07 -7.19
CA HIS A 452 19.07 -17.83 -7.85
C HIS A 452 17.76 -17.30 -7.24
N GLY A 453 17.60 -15.98 -7.25
CA GLY A 453 16.43 -15.29 -6.69
C GLY A 453 16.31 -15.34 -5.15
N ASN A 454 17.21 -16.04 -4.43
CA ASN A 454 17.17 -16.10 -2.97
C ASN A 454 17.42 -14.72 -2.32
N PRO A 455 16.81 -14.42 -1.15
CA PRO A 455 16.94 -13.13 -0.49
C PRO A 455 18.29 -12.93 0.26
N GLY A 456 19.14 -13.96 0.30
CA GLY A 456 20.42 -13.99 1.01
C GLY A 456 20.41 -14.95 2.19
N ASN A 457 21.57 -15.46 2.60
CA ASN A 457 21.68 -16.23 3.84
C ASN A 457 21.39 -15.31 5.04
N GLY A 458 20.53 -15.74 5.96
CA GLY A 458 20.12 -14.89 7.08
C GLY A 458 18.89 -15.40 7.83
N ARG A 459 18.46 -14.60 8.81
CA ARG A 459 17.23 -14.81 9.58
C ARG A 459 16.16 -13.83 9.14
N TYR A 460 14.95 -14.33 8.96
CA TYR A 460 13.81 -13.57 8.44
C TYR A 460 12.67 -13.60 9.46
N ARG A 461 12.47 -12.47 10.13
CA ARG A 461 11.61 -12.33 11.30
C ARG A 461 10.42 -11.41 10.97
N PRO A 462 9.17 -11.89 11.11
CA PRO A 462 8.01 -11.06 10.82
C PRO A 462 7.76 -9.89 11.78
N GLU A 463 8.37 -9.90 12.97
CA GLU A 463 8.10 -8.92 14.03
C GLU A 463 9.09 -7.75 14.11
N ASP A 464 10.10 -7.69 13.24
CA ASP A 464 11.12 -6.64 13.27
C ASP A 464 10.92 -5.57 12.19
N PHE A 465 11.71 -4.50 12.26
CA PHE A 465 11.83 -3.50 11.18
C PHE A 465 13.21 -3.55 10.52
N THR A 466 13.89 -4.70 10.57
CA THR A 466 15.23 -4.82 9.99
C THR A 466 15.11 -4.96 8.48
N PRO A 467 15.90 -4.21 7.69
CA PRO A 467 15.90 -4.35 6.24
C PRO A 467 16.12 -5.81 5.83
N LYS A 468 15.37 -6.27 4.83
CA LYS A 468 15.40 -7.65 4.32
C LYS A 468 14.99 -8.75 5.31
N SER A 469 14.52 -8.41 6.52
CA SER A 469 13.93 -9.37 7.47
C SER A 469 12.40 -9.35 7.34
N ALA A 470 11.66 -8.48 8.04
CA ALA A 470 10.23 -8.29 7.78
C ALA A 470 9.98 -7.71 6.38
N TYR A 471 10.83 -6.82 5.90
CA TYR A 471 10.78 -6.19 4.56
C TYR A 471 11.26 -7.09 3.41
N VAL A 472 11.40 -8.41 3.63
CA VAL A 472 11.88 -9.34 2.59
C VAL A 472 10.96 -9.31 1.36
N ASN A 473 11.55 -9.13 0.19
CA ASN A 473 10.89 -9.26 -1.11
C ASN A 473 11.17 -10.66 -1.65
N VAL A 474 10.12 -11.43 -1.94
CA VAL A 474 10.26 -12.79 -2.46
C VAL A 474 10.33 -12.72 -3.97
N ASN A 475 11.47 -13.02 -4.58
CA ASN A 475 11.61 -12.95 -6.05
C ASN A 475 10.68 -13.96 -6.73
N MET A 476 9.94 -13.54 -7.77
CA MET A 476 8.99 -14.42 -8.47
C MET A 476 9.67 -15.58 -9.20
N MET A 477 10.93 -15.43 -9.61
CA MET A 477 11.68 -16.47 -10.31
C MET A 477 12.40 -17.43 -9.37
N ALA A 478 12.43 -17.15 -8.06
CA ALA A 478 12.98 -18.07 -7.08
C ALA A 478 12.02 -19.27 -6.88
N GLY A 479 12.53 -20.49 -7.01
CA GLY A 479 11.78 -21.68 -6.64
C GLY A 479 11.79 -21.86 -5.13
N ILE A 480 10.65 -21.64 -4.48
CA ILE A 480 10.43 -21.90 -3.04
C ILE A 480 9.41 -23.03 -2.90
N TYR A 481 9.93 -24.26 -2.83
CA TYR A 481 9.15 -25.48 -2.98
C TYR A 481 8.37 -25.81 -1.69
N GLY A 482 9.05 -25.84 -0.55
CA GLY A 482 8.47 -26.22 0.74
C GLY A 482 7.58 -25.15 1.37
N GLY A 483 6.64 -25.57 2.22
CA GLY A 483 5.79 -24.66 3.01
C GLY A 483 6.44 -24.18 4.31
N ASN A 484 7.48 -24.87 4.76
CA ASN A 484 8.13 -24.69 6.05
C ASN A 484 7.14 -24.70 7.23
N THR A 485 6.18 -25.63 7.23
CA THR A 485 5.06 -25.70 8.20
C THR A 485 5.52 -25.49 9.64
N SER A 486 5.00 -24.46 10.30
CA SER A 486 5.27 -24.14 11.70
C SER A 486 4.24 -24.77 12.64
N ASP A 487 4.73 -25.31 13.76
CA ASP A 487 3.91 -25.71 14.91
C ASP A 487 3.43 -24.49 15.75
N GLY A 488 3.87 -23.28 15.39
CA GLY A 488 3.39 -22.01 15.91
C GLY A 488 3.35 -20.94 14.82
N ALA A 489 4.04 -19.82 15.03
CA ALA A 489 4.11 -18.73 14.06
C ALA A 489 5.23 -18.98 13.03
N PRO A 490 5.04 -18.64 11.74
CA PRO A 490 6.04 -18.82 10.69
C PRO A 490 7.09 -17.69 10.67
N GLY A 491 8.16 -17.83 9.88
CA GLY A 491 9.07 -16.73 9.54
C GLY A 491 8.52 -15.84 8.40
N SER A 492 9.18 -14.70 8.11
CA SER A 492 8.61 -13.71 7.19
C SER A 492 8.66 -14.11 5.72
N LEU A 493 9.68 -14.88 5.31
CA LEU A 493 9.82 -15.37 3.93
C LEU A 493 8.72 -16.38 3.62
N SER A 494 8.56 -17.39 4.48
CA SER A 494 7.52 -18.42 4.34
C SER A 494 6.13 -17.82 4.53
N PHE A 495 5.97 -16.87 5.46
CA PHE A 495 4.71 -16.16 5.65
C PHE A 495 4.22 -15.50 4.36
N LYS A 496 5.04 -14.67 3.72
CA LYS A 496 4.66 -13.99 2.48
C LYS A 496 4.43 -14.97 1.34
N HIS A 497 5.36 -15.89 1.12
CA HIS A 497 5.23 -16.86 0.03
C HIS A 497 3.95 -17.71 0.17
N ASN A 498 3.68 -18.24 1.36
CA ASN A 498 2.50 -19.07 1.59
C ASN A 498 1.20 -18.25 1.58
N ALA A 499 1.21 -16.97 1.96
CA ALA A 499 0.03 -16.10 1.85
C ALA A 499 -0.43 -15.96 0.39
N PHE A 500 0.49 -15.74 -0.55
CA PHE A 500 0.18 -15.70 -1.99
C PHE A 500 -0.35 -17.04 -2.51
N ARG A 501 0.27 -18.14 -2.10
CA ARG A 501 -0.15 -19.50 -2.49
C ARG A 501 -1.54 -19.82 -1.93
N MET A 502 -1.82 -19.48 -0.67
CA MET A 502 -3.12 -19.65 -0.04
C MET A 502 -4.20 -18.85 -0.76
N TRP A 503 -3.90 -17.62 -1.18
CA TRP A 503 -4.80 -16.85 -2.02
C TRP A 503 -5.05 -17.55 -3.36
N GLY A 504 -4.00 -17.98 -4.06
CA GLY A 504 -4.15 -18.61 -5.37
C GLY A 504 -4.98 -19.90 -5.38
N TYR A 505 -4.92 -20.70 -4.32
CA TYR A 505 -5.66 -21.98 -4.26
C TYR A 505 -7.04 -21.86 -3.62
N TYR A 506 -7.14 -21.15 -2.48
CA TYR A 506 -8.37 -21.09 -1.68
C TYR A 506 -9.12 -19.75 -1.79
N GLY A 507 -8.59 -18.78 -2.55
CA GLY A 507 -9.16 -17.44 -2.69
C GLY A 507 -8.83 -16.50 -1.52
N TYR A 508 -9.25 -15.25 -1.63
CA TYR A 508 -8.96 -14.21 -0.67
C TYR A 508 -9.56 -14.49 0.72
N GLU A 509 -10.85 -14.81 0.78
CA GLU A 509 -11.56 -14.92 2.05
C GLU A 509 -11.26 -16.23 2.80
N ASN A 510 -11.21 -17.35 2.07
CA ASN A 510 -10.99 -18.66 2.66
C ASN A 510 -9.50 -18.99 2.80
N GLY A 511 -8.65 -18.54 1.88
CA GLY A 511 -7.20 -18.76 1.90
C GLY A 511 -6.44 -17.63 2.59
N PHE A 512 -6.35 -16.49 1.92
CA PHE A 512 -5.49 -15.38 2.34
C PHE A 512 -5.84 -14.90 3.76
N ILE A 513 -7.08 -14.46 4.01
CA ILE A 513 -7.52 -13.96 5.33
C ILE A 513 -7.29 -15.01 6.42
N SER A 514 -7.63 -16.27 6.15
CA SER A 514 -7.45 -17.36 7.10
C SER A 514 -5.99 -17.59 7.49
N TYR A 515 -5.06 -17.36 6.58
CA TYR A 515 -3.63 -17.55 6.81
C TYR A 515 -2.93 -16.34 7.41
N VAL A 516 -3.32 -15.12 7.01
CA VAL A 516 -2.60 -13.89 7.39
C VAL A 516 -3.11 -13.23 8.66
N SER A 517 -4.22 -13.70 9.23
CA SER A 517 -4.90 -13.04 10.35
C SER A 517 -5.12 -13.95 11.55
N ASN A 518 -5.57 -13.35 12.65
CA ASN A 518 -6.02 -14.05 13.86
C ASN A 518 -7.43 -14.65 13.75
N LYS A 519 -7.97 -14.88 12.53
CA LYS A 519 -9.29 -15.50 12.32
C LYS A 519 -9.53 -16.76 13.16
N TYR A 520 -8.51 -17.62 13.29
CA TYR A 520 -8.58 -18.85 14.09
C TYR A 520 -7.91 -18.76 15.47
N LYS A 521 -7.63 -17.55 15.98
CA LYS A 521 -6.94 -17.40 17.28
C LYS A 521 -7.78 -17.91 18.46
N ALA A 522 -9.07 -17.63 18.47
CA ALA A 522 -9.98 -18.14 19.52
C ALA A 522 -10.06 -19.68 19.51
N GLU A 523 -10.06 -20.28 18.32
CA GLU A 523 -10.01 -21.73 18.16
C GLU A 523 -8.67 -22.30 18.65
N ALA A 524 -7.55 -21.64 18.33
CA ALA A 524 -6.24 -22.01 18.82
C ALA A 524 -6.17 -21.97 20.36
N ASP A 525 -6.75 -20.94 20.98
CA ASP A 525 -6.82 -20.79 22.45
C ASP A 525 -7.61 -21.91 23.11
N LYS A 526 -8.70 -22.35 22.47
CA LYS A 526 -9.57 -23.39 23.00
C LYS A 526 -9.02 -24.80 22.77
N ASN A 527 -8.51 -25.08 21.57
CA ASN A 527 -8.29 -26.44 21.08
C ASN A 527 -6.85 -26.73 20.63
N ASN A 528 -5.94 -25.75 20.68
CA ASN A 528 -4.55 -25.92 20.24
C ASN A 528 -3.54 -25.24 21.16
N HIS A 529 -3.81 -25.23 22.48
CA HIS A 529 -2.92 -24.66 23.52
C HIS A 529 -2.50 -23.20 23.25
N GLY A 530 -3.35 -22.41 22.58
CA GLY A 530 -3.06 -21.03 22.20
C GLY A 530 -2.12 -20.84 21.01
N LEU A 531 -1.72 -21.92 20.34
CA LEU A 531 -0.81 -21.90 19.20
C LEU A 531 -1.57 -21.72 17.89
N LEU A 532 -1.45 -20.56 17.25
CA LEU A 532 -1.99 -20.35 15.90
C LEU A 532 -1.03 -20.91 14.85
N SER A 533 -0.96 -22.25 14.77
CA SER A 533 -0.03 -23.00 13.93
C SER A 533 -0.44 -23.06 12.46
N ASP A 534 0.52 -23.29 11.56
CA ASP A 534 0.21 -23.54 10.14
C ASP A 534 -0.63 -24.82 9.99
N LYS A 535 -0.37 -25.85 10.82
CA LYS A 535 -1.14 -27.11 10.84
C LYS A 535 -2.62 -26.88 11.15
N LEU A 536 -2.91 -26.05 12.15
CA LEU A 536 -4.29 -25.68 12.48
C LEU A 536 -4.95 -24.96 11.31
N ILE A 537 -4.27 -23.98 10.74
CA ILE A 537 -4.81 -23.17 9.64
C ILE A 537 -5.09 -24.04 8.42
N ILE A 538 -4.12 -24.83 7.95
CA ILE A 538 -4.31 -25.66 6.75
C ILE A 538 -5.39 -26.72 6.96
N THR A 539 -5.49 -27.32 8.16
CA THR A 539 -6.56 -28.27 8.48
C THR A 539 -7.93 -27.59 8.39
N LYS A 540 -8.08 -26.36 8.89
CA LYS A 540 -9.34 -25.61 8.84
C LYS A 540 -9.70 -25.18 7.41
N VAL A 541 -8.74 -24.59 6.69
CA VAL A 541 -8.95 -24.06 5.33
C VAL A 541 -9.25 -25.19 4.34
N SER A 542 -8.52 -26.31 4.45
CA SER A 542 -8.70 -27.49 3.60
C SER A 542 -9.84 -28.41 4.04
N LYS A 543 -10.55 -28.08 5.12
CA LYS A 543 -11.60 -28.93 5.74
C LYS A 543 -11.11 -30.35 6.08
N GLY A 544 -9.85 -30.46 6.50
CA GLY A 544 -9.21 -31.71 6.92
C GLY A 544 -8.52 -32.50 5.82
N ASN A 545 -8.50 -32.01 4.57
CA ASN A 545 -7.84 -32.71 3.46
C ASN A 545 -6.31 -32.72 3.59
N PHE A 546 -5.72 -31.72 4.26
CA PHE A 546 -4.28 -31.61 4.45
C PHE A 546 -3.94 -31.25 5.90
N SER A 547 -2.88 -31.85 6.42
CA SER A 547 -2.39 -31.61 7.79
C SER A 547 -1.15 -30.71 7.82
N THR A 548 -0.43 -30.61 6.70
CA THR A 548 0.75 -29.75 6.55
C THR A 548 0.70 -28.94 5.26
N LEU A 549 1.43 -27.83 5.22
CA LEU A 549 1.58 -27.05 3.99
C LEU A 549 2.35 -27.82 2.92
N GLU A 550 3.27 -28.70 3.30
CA GLU A 550 4.01 -29.56 2.36
C GLU A 550 3.06 -30.55 1.66
N GLU A 551 2.16 -31.23 2.38
CA GLU A 551 1.14 -32.11 1.78
C GLU A 551 0.28 -31.38 0.75
N TRP A 552 -0.24 -30.21 1.12
CA TRP A 552 -1.04 -29.39 0.22
C TRP A 552 -0.26 -28.92 -1.00
N LYS A 553 1.01 -28.49 -0.83
CA LYS A 553 1.82 -28.02 -1.95
C LYS A 553 2.14 -29.12 -2.95
N ARG A 554 2.51 -30.33 -2.49
CA ARG A 554 2.73 -31.49 -3.40
C ARG A 554 1.47 -31.77 -4.23
N HIS A 555 0.32 -31.85 -3.56
CA HIS A 555 -0.95 -32.04 -4.24
C HIS A 555 -1.24 -30.96 -5.30
N TRP A 556 -0.99 -29.69 -4.98
CA TRP A 556 -1.24 -28.63 -5.95
C TRP A 556 -0.23 -28.63 -7.11
N TYR A 557 1.04 -29.00 -6.87
CA TYR A 557 2.01 -29.23 -7.95
C TYR A 557 1.56 -30.34 -8.90
N GLU A 558 1.01 -31.45 -8.39
CA GLU A 558 0.43 -32.53 -9.20
C GLU A 558 -0.74 -32.03 -10.06
N GLU A 559 -1.67 -31.26 -9.47
CA GLU A 559 -2.78 -30.66 -10.24
C GLU A 559 -2.28 -29.73 -11.35
N VAL A 560 -1.30 -28.87 -11.05
CA VAL A 560 -0.73 -27.90 -12.00
C VAL A 560 -0.02 -28.64 -13.13
N LEU A 561 0.77 -29.67 -12.82
CA LEU A 561 1.40 -30.52 -13.83
C LEU A 561 0.35 -31.17 -14.74
N ALA A 562 -0.71 -31.75 -14.16
CA ALA A 562 -1.77 -32.40 -14.91
C ALA A 562 -2.47 -31.43 -15.87
N LYS A 563 -2.74 -30.19 -15.44
CA LYS A 563 -3.29 -29.12 -16.30
C LYS A 563 -2.29 -28.70 -17.38
N ALA A 564 -1.03 -28.47 -17.02
CA ALA A 564 0.01 -28.04 -17.96
C ALA A 564 0.30 -29.05 -19.07
N LYS A 565 0.21 -30.35 -18.78
CA LYS A 565 0.33 -31.43 -19.78
C LYS A 565 -0.81 -31.43 -20.80
N LYS A 566 -2.03 -31.05 -20.40
CA LYS A 566 -3.16 -30.88 -21.32
C LYS A 566 -3.01 -29.64 -22.20
N GLY A 567 -2.30 -28.63 -21.69
CA GLY A 567 -1.91 -27.43 -22.42
C GLY A 567 -2.32 -26.14 -21.73
N PHE A 568 -1.65 -25.06 -22.11
CA PHE A 568 -1.87 -23.71 -21.61
C PHE A 568 -1.94 -22.70 -22.76
N GLU A 569 -2.21 -21.44 -22.42
CA GLU A 569 -2.21 -20.32 -23.36
C GLU A 569 -0.89 -20.28 -24.15
N ALA A 570 -0.98 -20.40 -25.48
CA ALA A 570 0.21 -20.57 -26.29
C ALA A 570 1.06 -19.31 -26.29
N ILE A 571 2.39 -19.49 -26.30
CA ILE A 571 3.38 -18.41 -26.27
C ILE A 571 4.46 -18.69 -27.31
N ASP A 572 5.11 -17.62 -27.78
CA ASP A 572 6.26 -17.71 -28.65
C ASP A 572 7.48 -17.12 -27.92
N ILE A 573 8.53 -17.93 -27.76
CA ILE A 573 9.77 -17.54 -27.07
C ILE A 573 10.93 -17.75 -28.04
N ASP A 574 11.60 -16.65 -28.39
CA ASP A 574 12.78 -16.66 -29.27
C ASP A 574 12.56 -17.45 -30.60
N GLY A 575 11.34 -17.38 -31.15
CA GLY A 575 10.94 -18.07 -32.40
C GLY A 575 10.43 -19.50 -32.22
N VAL A 576 10.33 -20.01 -30.98
CA VAL A 576 9.77 -21.32 -30.65
C VAL A 576 8.35 -21.17 -30.13
N HIS A 577 7.41 -21.87 -30.77
CA HIS A 577 6.03 -21.96 -30.32
C HIS A 577 5.88 -22.99 -29.18
N ILE A 578 5.23 -22.60 -28.09
CA ILE A 578 5.07 -23.41 -26.88
C ILE A 578 3.61 -23.35 -26.42
N SER A 579 3.01 -24.51 -26.18
CA SER A 579 1.61 -24.67 -25.81
C SER A 579 1.35 -25.74 -24.75
N ASN A 580 2.36 -26.54 -24.38
CA ASN A 580 2.25 -27.59 -23.37
C ASN A 580 3.53 -27.80 -22.55
N TYR A 581 3.43 -28.62 -21.51
CA TYR A 581 4.51 -28.88 -20.56
C TYR A 581 5.75 -29.57 -21.16
N ASP A 582 5.58 -30.51 -22.10
CA ASP A 582 6.70 -31.27 -22.66
C ASP A 582 7.63 -30.38 -23.51
N GLU A 583 7.07 -29.40 -24.20
CA GLU A 583 7.82 -28.36 -24.93
C GLU A 583 8.64 -27.48 -23.98
N LEU A 584 8.06 -27.07 -22.84
CA LEU A 584 8.78 -26.32 -21.80
C LEU A 584 9.96 -27.14 -21.25
N ARG A 585 9.74 -28.43 -20.96
CA ARG A 585 10.76 -29.31 -20.37
C ARG A 585 12.02 -29.38 -21.22
N THR A 586 11.87 -29.45 -22.55
CA THR A 586 13.00 -29.45 -23.48
C THR A 586 13.83 -28.17 -23.37
N LEU A 587 13.17 -27.00 -23.38
CA LEU A 587 13.85 -25.70 -23.29
C LEU A 587 14.55 -25.50 -21.93
N PHE A 588 13.89 -25.88 -20.84
CA PHE A 588 14.49 -25.80 -19.51
C PHE A 588 15.68 -26.76 -19.36
N ALA A 589 15.60 -27.98 -19.92
CA ALA A 589 16.73 -28.91 -19.90
C ALA A 589 17.96 -28.31 -20.59
N GLU A 590 17.79 -27.63 -21.72
CA GLU A 590 18.88 -26.93 -22.41
C GLU A 590 19.43 -25.74 -21.60
N ALA A 591 18.55 -24.90 -21.07
CA ALA A 591 18.94 -23.72 -20.29
C ALA A 591 19.71 -24.11 -19.02
N VAL A 592 19.21 -25.11 -18.29
CA VAL A 592 19.86 -25.65 -17.08
C VAL A 592 21.20 -26.28 -17.42
N GLN A 593 21.33 -27.00 -18.55
CA GLN A 593 22.61 -27.56 -18.97
C GLN A 593 23.65 -26.46 -19.16
N LYS A 594 23.30 -25.39 -19.90
CA LYS A 594 24.20 -24.26 -20.15
C LYS A 594 24.65 -23.58 -18.86
N ASP A 595 23.73 -23.40 -17.92
CA ASP A 595 24.02 -22.82 -16.62
C ASP A 595 24.97 -23.72 -15.79
N LEU A 596 24.71 -25.03 -15.74
CA LEU A 596 25.57 -26.00 -15.05
C LEU A 596 26.97 -26.11 -15.66
N ASP A 597 27.08 -26.16 -17.00
CA ASP A 597 28.36 -26.21 -17.71
C ASP A 597 29.19 -24.94 -17.45
N GLY A 598 28.50 -23.79 -17.33
CA GLY A 598 29.09 -22.49 -17.04
C GLY A 598 29.46 -22.25 -15.58
N MET A 599 29.12 -23.13 -14.63
CA MET A 599 29.40 -22.92 -13.20
C MET A 599 30.90 -22.87 -12.88
N SER A 600 31.74 -23.53 -13.67
CA SER A 600 33.19 -23.57 -13.46
C SER A 600 33.93 -22.41 -14.14
N ASP A 601 33.27 -21.63 -15.01
CA ASP A 601 33.90 -20.52 -15.71
C ASP A 601 33.89 -19.23 -14.86
N PRO A 602 35.05 -18.76 -14.35
CA PRO A 602 35.12 -17.57 -13.52
C PRO A 602 34.75 -16.27 -14.27
N LYS A 603 34.63 -16.30 -15.60
CA LYS A 603 34.21 -15.13 -16.41
C LYS A 603 32.69 -14.93 -16.38
N ILE A 604 31.92 -15.97 -16.06
CA ILE A 604 30.46 -15.88 -15.96
C ILE A 604 30.09 -15.28 -14.61
N LYS A 605 29.53 -14.06 -14.63
CA LYS A 605 29.13 -13.35 -13.39
C LYS A 605 27.83 -13.87 -12.78
N ASN A 606 26.93 -14.40 -13.60
CA ASN A 606 25.66 -14.98 -13.16
C ASN A 606 25.48 -16.35 -13.83
N HIS A 607 25.79 -17.41 -13.09
CA HIS A 607 25.76 -18.79 -13.57
C HIS A 607 24.34 -19.36 -13.77
N PHE A 608 23.29 -18.62 -13.42
CA PHE A 608 21.89 -19.05 -13.56
C PHE A 608 21.12 -18.25 -14.61
N LYS A 609 21.84 -17.45 -15.42
CA LYS A 609 21.24 -16.46 -16.31
C LYS A 609 20.30 -17.10 -17.34
N ASN A 610 20.68 -18.23 -17.94
CA ASN A 610 19.89 -18.82 -19.02
C ASN A 610 18.53 -19.30 -18.50
N THR A 611 18.52 -19.99 -17.36
CA THR A 611 17.29 -20.51 -16.75
C THR A 611 16.41 -19.37 -16.24
N VAL A 612 16.99 -18.39 -15.53
CA VAL A 612 16.23 -17.26 -14.98
C VAL A 612 15.63 -16.38 -16.08
N ASP A 613 16.39 -16.11 -17.15
CA ASP A 613 15.90 -15.32 -18.29
C ASP A 613 14.77 -16.07 -19.01
N LEU A 614 14.92 -17.37 -19.26
CA LEU A 614 13.88 -18.20 -19.88
C LEU A 614 12.59 -18.20 -19.04
N LYS A 615 12.72 -18.44 -17.73
CA LYS A 615 11.60 -18.43 -16.78
C LYS A 615 10.86 -17.10 -16.78
N SER A 616 11.61 -16.00 -16.76
CA SER A 616 11.08 -14.63 -16.83
C SER A 616 10.35 -14.36 -18.14
N LYS A 617 10.96 -14.70 -19.29
CA LYS A 617 10.34 -14.52 -20.61
C LYS A 617 9.03 -15.29 -20.73
N ILE A 618 9.00 -16.55 -20.30
CA ILE A 618 7.79 -17.38 -20.34
C ILE A 618 6.70 -16.80 -19.45
N PHE A 619 7.02 -16.46 -18.19
CA PHE A 619 6.04 -15.88 -17.28
C PHE A 619 5.39 -14.62 -17.86
N LYS A 620 6.20 -13.72 -18.40
CA LYS A 620 5.73 -12.46 -19.00
C LYS A 620 4.93 -12.67 -20.28
N ALA A 621 5.30 -13.65 -21.10
CA ALA A 621 4.54 -14.02 -22.30
C ALA A 621 3.17 -14.60 -21.93
N LEU A 622 3.11 -15.49 -20.94
CA LEU A 622 1.85 -16.04 -20.42
C LEU A 622 0.97 -14.92 -19.86
N LEU A 623 1.53 -14.04 -19.04
CA LEU A 623 0.81 -12.88 -18.50
C LEU A 623 0.26 -12.00 -19.62
N LYS A 624 1.03 -11.74 -20.68
CA LYS A 624 0.60 -10.95 -21.83
C LYS A 624 -0.54 -11.61 -22.59
N ASN A 625 -0.38 -12.86 -22.99
CA ASN A 625 -1.32 -13.57 -23.86
C ASN A 625 -2.63 -13.91 -23.14
N THR A 626 -2.57 -14.11 -21.82
CA THR A 626 -3.76 -14.25 -20.96
C THR A 626 -4.38 -12.90 -20.55
N ASP A 627 -3.94 -11.80 -21.16
CA ASP A 627 -4.50 -10.47 -20.95
C ASP A 627 -4.38 -9.98 -19.49
N GLY A 628 -3.18 -10.17 -18.93
CA GLY A 628 -2.86 -9.89 -17.53
C GLY A 628 -3.34 -10.96 -16.56
N PHE A 629 -3.41 -12.23 -16.98
CA PHE A 629 -4.03 -13.35 -16.25
C PHE A 629 -5.53 -13.17 -15.93
N PHE A 630 -6.21 -12.27 -16.65
CA PHE A 630 -7.66 -12.16 -16.57
C PHE A 630 -8.35 -13.38 -17.20
N ASN A 631 -7.80 -13.82 -18.35
CA ASN A 631 -8.25 -15.01 -19.06
C ASN A 631 -7.64 -16.28 -18.44
N PRO A 632 -8.27 -17.45 -18.61
CA PRO A 632 -7.74 -18.72 -18.12
C PRO A 632 -6.31 -18.99 -18.61
N LEU A 633 -5.44 -19.48 -17.71
CA LEU A 633 -4.08 -19.91 -18.07
C LEU A 633 -4.07 -21.25 -18.81
N PHE A 634 -4.81 -22.24 -18.30
CA PHE A 634 -4.85 -23.59 -18.85
C PHE A 634 -6.03 -23.78 -19.79
N LYS A 635 -5.85 -24.65 -20.79
CA LYS A 635 -6.95 -25.08 -21.67
C LYS A 635 -7.96 -25.87 -20.83
N LYS A 636 -9.26 -25.60 -21.05
CA LYS A 636 -10.33 -26.44 -20.48
C LYS A 636 -10.36 -27.77 -21.23
N ASP A 637 -10.80 -28.83 -20.54
CA ASP A 637 -11.14 -30.09 -21.21
C ASP A 637 -12.22 -29.79 -22.27
N ILE A 638 -11.95 -30.16 -23.53
CA ILE A 638 -12.90 -30.08 -24.64
C ILE A 638 -13.80 -31.31 -24.60
#